data_AF-R9AGC1-F1
#
_entry.id   AF-R9AGC1-F1
#
_cell.length_a   1.000
_cell.length_b   1.000
_cell.length_c   1.000
_cell.angle_alpha   90.00
_cell.angle_beta   90.00
_cell.angle_gamma   90.00
#
_symmetry.space_group_name_H-M   'P 1'
#
loop_
_entity.id
_entity.type
_entity.pdbx_description
1 polymer ?
#
loop_
_entity_poly.entity_id
_entity_poly.type
_entity_poly.pdbx_seq_one_letter_code
_entity_poly.pdbx_strand_id
1 'polypeptide(L)'
;MKQFKQVESCVESSAKLSININEIFYFAQRAVLYPTAPLYDSRLHTLKPASAAALSRIFKLCDSNKDGLLDYTELNAFQIKCFNSPLSDGDLRDITQLVSQHSPQTISTLPDNSIALTQLGFILLHTIFIQRGRLETTWSVLTNFGYAQDLRLKEDFLYPDLHIPPNSSVELSPQGYSFFTEIFEKFDVDKDGALCESELEELFATSPGNPWLNNGFPDTTLTDEKGAVTLQGWLAQWSMTTLLDHKTTLAYLAYLGYEMASAHENATTTSALKTTPPRRRSGDRGALQRNVFLAYIIGAPNAGKTSLLRALLNKPFAGGGSVGSSSGGSVLNAVNAVEMEGGEKYLVAQEVVDFADVAGGSGSVSGKHAKGKPATTHLPHLHKADVLVLAYDCSDATSFAHLTHLNSIHNLDGLDTPCVYVATKSDLDLAQQRSDVQPDVYCRRRALNVPIAVSVQAGETAGLFQYICSVASTPLQALPRQRRGRNVVNALSIALTLGAGSIGILAFLARVYGWRSPTSLLLSTYRGALLTHTHTRTKGKLPSGFAGQLQQRGAPIARGQLLCGEERATTANPILGLGHEDMWTLHGLWPDRCDGSYPQFCDNSMQLHNITSSLLAAGETDLYQAMSTVWLDNRGHNEHFWQHEWNKHGSCYSTLKPACQADSSESGSENVDTMIDYFSRILNTYNRFPTYEFLANRGITPSSTHTYKLADIKHALKEAFGYAPTIKCDGGGNKVHEVWYSFNLEGPLVSGTLLPREQVSADSCSQDVYYLPKHQSRNKHSASAIPWV
;
A
#
# COMPACT_ATOMS: atom_id res chain seq x y z
N MET A 1 -8.53 16.01 44.60
CA MET A 1 -8.02 14.64 44.39
C MET A 1 -9.15 13.60 44.41
N LYS A 2 -9.45 12.87 45.51
CA LYS A 2 -10.37 11.68 45.50
C LYS A 2 -11.68 11.77 44.69
N GLN A 3 -12.29 12.95 44.56
CA GLN A 3 -13.54 13.17 43.80
C GLN A 3 -13.34 13.33 42.27
N PHE A 4 -12.16 13.76 41.81
CA PHE A 4 -11.86 14.12 40.41
C PHE A 4 -10.74 13.23 39.86
N LYS A 5 -11.05 12.40 38.85
CA LYS A 5 -10.12 11.39 38.31
C LYS A 5 -8.86 11.99 37.67
N GLN A 6 -8.96 13.24 37.21
CA GLN A 6 -7.97 13.96 36.42
C GLN A 6 -6.95 14.74 37.27
N VAL A 7 -7.09 14.75 38.60
CA VAL A 7 -6.26 15.57 39.50
C VAL A 7 -5.18 14.71 40.16
N GLU A 8 -4.07 14.53 39.46
CA GLU A 8 -2.91 13.71 39.87
C GLU A 8 -2.12 14.33 41.04
N SER A 9 -2.07 15.67 41.14
CA SER A 9 -1.34 16.40 42.18
C SER A 9 -2.01 17.74 42.49
N CYS A 10 -1.79 18.25 43.70
CA CYS A 10 -2.25 19.57 44.15
C CYS A 10 -1.05 20.31 44.77
N VAL A 11 -0.72 21.49 44.27
CA VAL A 11 0.40 22.33 44.76
C VAL A 11 -0.15 23.66 45.24
N GLU A 12 0.00 23.95 46.54
CA GLU A 12 -0.20 25.31 47.05
C GLU A 12 1.00 26.18 46.67
N SER A 13 0.76 27.37 46.13
CA SER A 13 1.82 28.21 45.56
C SER A 13 1.45 29.70 45.57
N SER A 14 2.44 30.57 45.47
CA SER A 14 2.22 32.02 45.42
C SER A 14 3.31 32.74 44.64
N ALA A 15 2.97 33.21 43.43
CA ALA A 15 3.88 33.96 42.56
C ALA A 15 4.32 35.30 43.17
N LYS A 16 3.53 35.88 44.09
CA LYS A 16 3.88 37.10 44.81
C LYS A 16 4.90 36.87 45.94
N LEU A 17 4.98 35.64 46.46
CA LEU A 17 5.87 35.26 47.56
C LEU A 17 6.97 34.28 47.14
N SER A 18 7.05 33.97 45.83
CA SER A 18 7.92 32.95 45.25
C SER A 18 7.78 31.52 45.84
N ILE A 19 6.61 31.20 46.39
CA ILE A 19 6.34 29.91 47.04
C ILE A 19 5.99 28.85 45.98
N ASN A 20 6.71 27.72 46.00
CA ASN A 20 6.50 26.48 45.24
C ASN A 20 6.41 26.63 43.70
N ILE A 21 6.88 27.73 43.14
CA ILE A 21 6.81 28.01 41.69
C ILE A 21 7.56 26.96 40.86
N ASN A 22 8.73 26.51 41.32
CA ASN A 22 9.48 25.44 40.66
C ASN A 22 8.73 24.09 40.69
N GLU A 23 7.96 23.82 41.75
CA GLU A 23 7.16 22.60 41.86
C GLU A 23 6.01 22.60 40.85
N ILE A 24 5.35 23.74 40.61
CA ILE A 24 4.32 23.86 39.56
C ILE A 24 4.90 23.42 38.21
N PHE A 25 6.05 23.97 37.82
CA PHE A 25 6.68 23.64 36.53
C PHE A 25 7.12 22.17 36.47
N TYR A 26 7.70 21.65 37.55
CA TYR A 26 8.10 20.24 37.65
C TYR A 26 6.90 19.28 37.50
N PHE A 27 5.81 19.51 38.24
CA PHE A 27 4.61 18.65 38.15
C PHE A 27 3.88 18.83 36.81
N ALA A 28 3.80 20.04 36.26
CA ALA A 28 3.22 20.29 34.95
C ALA A 28 4.00 19.60 33.81
N GLN A 29 5.34 19.69 33.83
CA GLN A 29 6.20 18.99 32.88
C GLN A 29 6.04 17.47 32.99
N ARG A 30 6.03 16.93 34.22
CA ARG A 30 5.83 15.50 34.45
C ARG A 30 4.47 14.99 34.00
N ALA A 31 3.39 15.75 34.20
CA ALA A 31 2.05 15.36 33.75
C ALA A 31 1.93 15.29 32.21
N VAL A 32 2.71 16.10 31.48
CA VAL A 32 2.77 16.09 30.01
C VAL A 32 3.72 15.01 29.49
N LEU A 33 4.89 14.80 30.09
CA LEU A 33 5.86 13.78 29.63
C LEU A 33 5.43 12.36 30.01
N TYR A 34 4.90 12.18 31.22
CA TYR A 34 4.71 10.88 31.87
C TYR A 34 3.25 10.68 32.38
N PRO A 35 2.22 10.85 31.54
CA PRO A 35 0.83 10.83 32.00
C PRO A 35 0.44 9.50 32.65
N THR A 36 -0.27 9.52 33.78
CA THR A 36 -0.77 8.28 34.43
C THR A 36 -1.99 7.71 33.69
N ALA A 37 -2.77 8.59 33.07
CA ALA A 37 -4.09 8.30 32.51
C ALA A 37 -4.19 7.12 31.53
N PRO A 38 -3.23 6.85 30.60
CA PRO A 38 -3.30 5.67 29.73
C PRO A 38 -2.79 4.39 30.41
N LEU A 39 -1.92 4.50 31.43
CA LEU A 39 -1.30 3.35 32.09
C LEU A 39 -2.22 2.64 33.09
N TYR A 40 -2.92 3.39 33.94
CA TYR A 40 -3.42 2.87 35.21
C TYR A 40 -4.81 3.43 35.58
N ASP A 41 -5.64 2.61 36.24
CA ASP A 41 -6.91 3.05 36.83
C ASP A 41 -6.77 3.23 38.35
N SER A 42 -6.82 4.49 38.80
CA SER A 42 -6.65 4.87 40.20
C SER A 42 -7.83 4.55 41.12
N ARG A 43 -8.91 3.94 40.60
CA ARG A 43 -10.06 3.44 41.39
C ARG A 43 -10.05 1.92 41.54
N LEU A 44 -9.71 1.21 40.45
CA LEU A 44 -9.57 -0.25 40.47
C LEU A 44 -8.22 -0.69 41.05
N HIS A 45 -7.25 0.23 41.12
CA HIS A 45 -5.86 -0.02 41.54
C HIS A 45 -5.11 -1.01 40.62
N THR A 46 -5.50 -1.07 39.34
CA THR A 46 -4.95 -1.97 38.32
C THR A 46 -4.39 -1.22 37.13
N LEU A 47 -3.43 -1.83 36.43
CA LEU A 47 -3.06 -1.42 35.08
C LEU A 47 -4.26 -1.52 34.12
N LYS A 48 -4.26 -0.67 33.10
CA LYS A 48 -5.23 -0.75 31.99
C LYS A 48 -4.83 -1.85 31.01
N PRO A 49 -5.79 -2.50 30.31
CA PRO A 49 -5.49 -3.61 29.40
C PRO A 49 -4.43 -3.29 28.34
N ALA A 50 -4.48 -2.10 27.73
CA ALA A 50 -3.47 -1.66 26.75
C ALA A 50 -2.05 -1.55 27.36
N SER A 51 -1.93 -1.09 28.61
CA SER A 51 -0.63 -1.00 29.30
C SER A 51 -0.12 -2.37 29.74
N ALA A 52 -1.01 -3.28 30.13
CA ALA A 52 -0.66 -4.66 30.42
C ALA A 52 -0.22 -5.41 29.14
N ALA A 53 -0.89 -5.18 28.01
CA ALA A 53 -0.52 -5.73 26.71
C ALA A 53 0.83 -5.19 26.21
N ALA A 54 1.09 -3.88 26.35
CA ALA A 54 2.37 -3.29 25.99
C ALA A 54 3.53 -3.86 26.82
N LEU A 55 3.36 -3.98 28.16
CA LEU A 55 4.37 -4.59 29.04
C LEU A 55 4.51 -6.11 28.80
N SER A 56 3.43 -6.81 28.48
CA SER A 56 3.43 -8.22 28.07
C SER A 56 4.25 -8.46 26.80
N ARG A 57 4.09 -7.61 25.78
CA ARG A 57 4.93 -7.64 24.58
C ARG A 57 6.40 -7.32 24.90
N ILE A 58 6.68 -6.28 25.71
CA ILE A 58 8.07 -5.95 26.09
C ILE A 58 8.73 -7.14 26.80
N PHE A 59 8.03 -7.79 27.73
CA PHE A 59 8.50 -9.02 28.37
C PHE A 59 8.88 -10.10 27.34
N LYS A 60 7.96 -10.43 26.40
CA LYS A 60 8.19 -11.41 25.32
C LYS A 60 9.31 -11.04 24.34
N LEU A 61 9.82 -9.81 24.36
CA LEU A 61 10.98 -9.36 23.56
C LEU A 61 12.29 -9.34 24.36
N CYS A 62 12.23 -9.15 25.68
CA CYS A 62 13.39 -9.26 26.56
C CYS A 62 13.76 -10.72 26.84
N ASP A 63 12.74 -11.57 26.97
CA ASP A 63 12.82 -13.03 26.97
C ASP A 63 13.52 -13.43 25.67
N SER A 64 14.78 -13.83 25.79
CA SER A 64 15.71 -14.01 24.69
C SER A 64 15.88 -15.48 24.31
N ASN A 65 15.58 -16.39 25.25
CA ASN A 65 15.63 -17.84 25.09
C ASN A 65 14.26 -18.51 24.82
N LYS A 66 13.14 -17.78 25.03
CA LYS A 66 11.74 -18.21 24.91
C LYS A 66 11.27 -19.21 25.97
N ASP A 67 11.84 -19.16 27.19
CA ASP A 67 11.39 -19.98 28.32
C ASP A 67 10.22 -19.38 29.15
N GLY A 68 9.82 -18.14 28.85
CA GLY A 68 8.72 -17.45 29.52
C GLY A 68 9.09 -16.76 30.85
N LEU A 69 10.38 -16.68 31.17
CA LEU A 69 10.95 -15.99 32.33
C LEU A 69 11.84 -14.82 31.86
N LEU A 70 12.50 -14.17 32.82
CA LEU A 70 13.64 -13.28 32.58
C LEU A 70 14.71 -13.58 33.64
N ASP A 71 15.87 -14.09 33.22
CA ASP A 71 16.99 -14.37 34.12
C ASP A 71 17.79 -13.10 34.48
N TYR A 72 18.89 -13.22 35.23
CA TYR A 72 19.77 -12.08 35.51
C TYR A 72 20.39 -11.49 34.23
N THR A 73 20.74 -12.34 33.26
CA THR A 73 21.37 -11.93 31.98
C THR A 73 20.43 -11.04 31.17
N GLU A 74 19.17 -11.46 31.02
CA GLU A 74 18.12 -10.79 30.27
C GLU A 74 17.61 -9.54 31.00
N LEU A 75 17.42 -9.61 32.32
CA LEU A 75 17.08 -8.43 33.13
C LEU A 75 18.21 -7.37 33.10
N ASN A 76 19.47 -7.79 33.11
CA ASN A 76 20.60 -6.88 32.97
C ASN A 76 20.68 -6.29 31.55
N ALA A 77 20.46 -7.07 30.49
CA ALA A 77 20.38 -6.58 29.11
C ALA A 77 19.25 -5.55 28.93
N PHE A 78 18.06 -5.85 29.46
CA PHE A 78 16.91 -4.95 29.53
C PHE A 78 17.22 -3.66 30.31
N GLN A 79 17.89 -3.77 31.47
CA GLN A 79 18.27 -2.62 32.30
C GLN A 79 19.28 -1.71 31.57
N ILE A 80 20.29 -2.29 30.91
CA ILE A 80 21.26 -1.57 30.10
C ILE A 80 20.55 -0.86 28.93
N LYS A 81 19.70 -1.57 28.18
CA LYS A 81 18.93 -1.00 27.06
C LYS A 81 18.02 0.15 27.50
N CYS A 82 17.32 0.01 28.62
CA CYS A 82 16.31 0.99 29.03
C CYS A 82 16.87 2.19 29.80
N PHE A 83 18.00 2.02 30.51
CA PHE A 83 18.50 3.00 31.48
C PHE A 83 20.01 3.30 31.37
N ASN A 84 20.72 2.69 30.41
CA ASN A 84 22.18 2.85 30.21
C ASN A 84 23.02 2.58 31.46
N SER A 85 22.57 1.65 32.32
CA SER A 85 23.25 1.18 33.53
C SER A 85 23.15 -0.34 33.60
N PRO A 86 24.19 -1.06 34.06
CA PRO A 86 24.03 -2.45 34.47
C PRO A 86 23.10 -2.56 35.69
N LEU A 87 22.53 -3.75 35.86
CA LEU A 87 21.83 -4.17 37.08
C LEU A 87 22.85 -4.73 38.08
N SER A 88 22.69 -4.48 39.39
CA SER A 88 23.53 -5.14 40.41
C SER A 88 22.82 -6.34 41.05
N ASP A 89 23.62 -7.28 41.58
CA ASP A 89 23.13 -8.38 42.42
C ASP A 89 22.35 -7.89 43.64
N GLY A 90 22.54 -6.64 44.08
CA GLY A 90 21.72 -6.02 45.12
C GLY A 90 20.33 -5.71 44.59
N ASP A 91 20.26 -4.95 43.48
CA ASP A 91 19.02 -4.52 42.86
C ASP A 91 18.12 -5.70 42.45
N LEU A 92 18.69 -6.79 41.89
CA LEU A 92 17.89 -7.97 41.55
C LEU A 92 17.26 -8.63 42.79
N ARG A 93 17.98 -8.70 43.92
CA ARG A 93 17.44 -9.24 45.17
C ARG A 93 16.36 -8.35 45.76
N ASP A 94 16.55 -7.02 45.72
CA ASP A 94 15.52 -6.08 46.16
C ASP A 94 14.26 -6.14 45.27
N ILE A 95 14.42 -6.29 43.95
CA ILE A 95 13.32 -6.47 42.99
C ILE A 95 12.56 -7.78 43.24
N THR A 96 13.28 -8.91 43.32
CA THR A 96 12.67 -10.24 43.52
C THR A 96 12.02 -10.37 44.90
N GLN A 97 12.62 -9.81 45.95
CA GLN A 97 12.01 -9.71 47.28
C GLN A 97 10.76 -8.82 47.28
N LEU A 98 10.76 -7.71 46.52
CA LEU A 98 9.62 -6.80 46.41
C LEU A 98 8.40 -7.45 45.75
N VAL A 99 8.58 -8.20 44.65
CA VAL A 99 7.44 -8.85 43.96
C VAL A 99 6.95 -10.11 44.69
N SER A 100 7.85 -10.94 45.23
CA SER A 100 7.49 -12.18 45.91
C SER A 100 6.70 -11.97 47.21
N GLN A 101 6.88 -10.82 47.89
CA GLN A 101 6.05 -10.39 49.02
C GLN A 101 4.56 -10.19 48.65
N HIS A 102 4.25 -9.94 47.38
CA HIS A 102 2.89 -9.69 46.90
C HIS A 102 2.22 -10.95 46.32
N SER A 103 2.98 -11.81 45.64
CA SER A 103 2.52 -13.14 45.20
C SER A 103 3.71 -14.06 44.93
N PRO A 104 3.67 -15.34 45.34
CA PRO A 104 4.76 -16.30 45.06
C PRO A 104 4.90 -16.64 43.56
N GLN A 105 3.88 -16.37 42.73
CA GLN A 105 3.89 -16.65 41.28
C GLN A 105 4.64 -15.60 40.44
N THR A 106 5.22 -14.58 41.07
CA THR A 106 5.95 -13.50 40.39
C THR A 106 7.40 -13.86 40.03
N ILE A 107 7.93 -14.92 40.64
CA ILE A 107 9.30 -15.40 40.44
C ILE A 107 9.28 -16.90 40.19
N SER A 108 10.30 -17.38 39.49
CA SER A 108 10.62 -18.80 39.33
C SER A 108 12.03 -19.06 39.85
N THR A 109 12.26 -20.25 40.43
CA THR A 109 13.60 -20.69 40.81
C THR A 109 14.10 -21.66 39.75
N LEU A 110 15.21 -21.30 39.09
CA LEU A 110 15.82 -22.11 38.03
C LEU A 110 16.60 -23.31 38.62
N PRO A 111 16.94 -24.34 37.83
CA PRO A 111 17.58 -25.57 38.32
C PRO A 111 18.94 -25.38 38.99
N ASP A 112 19.61 -24.25 38.77
CA ASP A 112 20.87 -23.84 39.40
C ASP A 112 20.68 -23.11 40.75
N ASN A 113 19.42 -22.87 41.16
CA ASN A 113 18.98 -22.03 42.29
C ASN A 113 19.09 -20.51 42.05
N SER A 114 19.28 -20.05 40.81
CA SER A 114 19.07 -18.64 40.47
C SER A 114 17.57 -18.30 40.44
N ILE A 115 17.24 -17.01 40.51
CA ILE A 115 15.85 -16.51 40.54
C ILE A 115 15.59 -15.73 39.26
N ALA A 116 14.57 -16.15 38.51
CA ALA A 116 14.09 -15.48 37.31
C ALA A 116 12.71 -14.83 37.56
N LEU A 117 12.42 -13.74 36.84
CA LEU A 117 11.18 -12.97 36.97
C LEU A 117 10.12 -13.49 35.98
N THR A 118 8.91 -13.81 36.45
CA THR A 118 7.83 -14.23 35.54
C THR A 118 7.17 -13.01 34.87
N GLN A 119 6.44 -13.23 33.77
CA GLN A 119 5.65 -12.17 33.12
C GLN A 119 4.70 -11.44 34.11
N LEU A 120 4.10 -12.20 35.04
CA LEU A 120 3.27 -11.65 36.12
C LEU A 120 4.10 -10.77 37.07
N GLY A 121 5.31 -11.19 37.42
CA GLY A 121 6.24 -10.41 38.22
C GLY A 121 6.69 -9.10 37.56
N PHE A 122 6.98 -9.13 36.26
CA PHE A 122 7.35 -7.94 35.48
C PHE A 122 6.22 -6.90 35.40
N ILE A 123 4.99 -7.36 35.09
CA ILE A 123 3.80 -6.50 35.05
C ILE A 123 3.48 -5.94 36.46
N LEU A 124 3.67 -6.74 37.52
CA LEU A 124 3.50 -6.29 38.90
C LEU A 124 4.57 -5.28 39.34
N LEU A 125 5.83 -5.47 38.96
CA LEU A 125 6.93 -4.53 39.26
C LEU A 125 6.63 -3.14 38.70
N HIS A 126 6.20 -3.05 37.44
CA HIS A 126 5.76 -1.81 36.82
C HIS A 126 4.50 -1.22 37.47
N THR A 127 3.56 -2.06 37.93
CA THR A 127 2.40 -1.63 38.72
C THR A 127 2.84 -0.97 40.04
N ILE A 128 3.81 -1.55 40.75
CA ILE A 128 4.36 -1.01 41.99
C ILE A 128 5.12 0.31 41.75
N PHE A 129 5.86 0.44 40.64
CA PHE A 129 6.50 1.72 40.28
C PHE A 129 5.46 2.83 40.05
N ILE A 130 4.39 2.56 39.33
CA ILE A 130 3.28 3.51 39.11
C ILE A 130 2.61 3.89 40.44
N GLN A 131 2.29 2.91 41.29
CA GLN A 131 1.71 3.15 42.62
C GLN A 131 2.63 3.98 43.55
N ARG A 132 3.95 3.86 43.40
CA ARG A 132 4.97 4.66 44.10
C ARG A 132 5.29 5.99 43.41
N GLY A 133 4.53 6.40 42.39
CA GLY A 133 4.71 7.68 41.69
C GLY A 133 5.92 7.74 40.75
N ARG A 134 6.58 6.60 40.48
CA ARG A 134 7.74 6.46 39.58
C ARG A 134 7.29 6.16 38.13
N LEU A 135 6.38 6.99 37.63
CA LEU A 135 5.80 6.89 36.28
C LEU A 135 6.86 6.88 35.17
N GLU A 136 7.90 7.71 35.35
CA GLU A 136 9.06 7.86 34.47
C GLU A 136 9.74 6.52 34.18
N THR A 137 9.93 5.64 35.18
CA THR A 137 10.56 4.32 34.99
C THR A 137 9.79 3.44 34.00
N THR A 138 8.45 3.47 34.04
CA THR A 138 7.60 2.73 33.09
C THR A 138 7.55 3.41 31.73
N TRP A 139 7.52 4.75 31.68
CA TRP A 139 7.48 5.50 30.42
C TRP A 139 8.78 5.43 29.63
N SER A 140 9.95 5.42 30.29
CA SER A 140 11.23 5.19 29.61
C SER A 140 11.29 3.82 28.96
N VAL A 141 10.85 2.77 29.67
CA VAL A 141 10.74 1.40 29.12
C VAL A 141 9.81 1.36 27.91
N LEU A 142 8.60 1.92 28.00
CA LEU A 142 7.68 2.01 26.87
C LEU A 142 8.29 2.77 25.67
N THR A 143 8.94 3.91 25.92
CA THR A 143 9.52 4.75 24.87
C THR A 143 10.68 4.07 24.15
N ASN A 144 11.55 3.35 24.87
CA ASN A 144 12.68 2.60 24.31
C ASN A 144 12.24 1.36 23.50
N PHE A 145 11.02 0.88 23.68
CA PHE A 145 10.39 -0.17 22.86
C PHE A 145 9.41 0.38 21.80
N GLY A 146 9.54 1.66 21.45
CA GLY A 146 8.86 2.30 20.31
C GLY A 146 7.46 2.84 20.59
N TYR A 147 6.96 2.77 21.82
CA TYR A 147 5.59 3.23 22.15
C TYR A 147 5.47 4.75 22.23
N ALA A 148 4.28 5.25 21.88
CA ALA A 148 3.80 6.61 22.07
C ALA A 148 2.90 6.72 23.33
N GLN A 149 2.46 7.94 23.65
CA GLN A 149 1.65 8.22 24.85
C GLN A 149 0.23 7.62 24.82
N ASP A 150 -0.25 7.19 23.66
CA ASP A 150 -1.52 6.46 23.49
C ASP A 150 -1.35 4.92 23.62
N LEU A 151 -0.12 4.45 23.90
CA LEU A 151 0.29 3.05 23.97
C LEU A 151 0.22 2.28 22.64
N ARG A 152 0.26 2.99 21.50
CA ARG A 152 0.57 2.41 20.19
C ARG A 152 2.06 2.51 19.90
N LEU A 153 2.58 1.65 19.02
CA LEU A 153 3.90 1.85 18.44
C LEU A 153 3.85 3.02 17.45
N LYS A 154 4.89 3.85 17.44
CA LYS A 154 4.96 5.02 16.57
C LYS A 154 5.10 4.62 15.10
N GLU A 155 4.58 5.46 14.20
CA GLU A 155 4.68 5.25 12.76
C GLU A 155 6.12 5.30 12.25
N ASP A 156 6.99 6.14 12.83
CA ASP A 156 8.41 6.25 12.49
C ASP A 156 9.25 5.04 12.96
N PHE A 157 8.79 4.34 14.00
CA PHE A 157 9.39 3.09 14.49
C PHE A 157 9.01 1.87 13.63
N LEU A 158 7.76 1.83 13.14
CA LEU A 158 7.27 0.74 12.27
C LEU A 158 7.66 0.94 10.79
N TYR A 159 7.67 2.18 10.31
CA TYR A 159 7.87 2.55 8.91
C TYR A 159 8.96 3.63 8.74
N PRO A 160 10.21 3.36 9.17
CA PRO A 160 11.31 4.31 8.99
C PRO A 160 11.59 4.59 7.49
N ASP A 161 11.97 5.83 7.17
CA ASP A 161 12.20 6.28 5.79
C ASP A 161 13.32 5.49 5.08
N LEU A 162 12.93 4.64 4.12
CA LEU A 162 13.84 3.91 3.25
C LEU A 162 13.81 4.50 1.82
N HIS A 163 14.88 5.21 1.43
CA HIS A 163 14.98 5.78 0.09
C HIS A 163 15.28 4.71 -0.99
N ILE A 164 14.27 4.35 -1.78
CA ILE A 164 14.37 3.39 -2.88
C ILE A 164 14.50 4.15 -4.23
N PRO A 165 15.61 4.00 -5.00
CA PRO A 165 15.74 4.61 -6.32
C PRO A 165 14.74 4.04 -7.35
N PRO A 166 14.34 4.82 -8.36
CA PRO A 166 13.45 4.33 -9.43
C PRO A 166 14.02 3.11 -10.17
N ASN A 167 13.19 2.08 -10.33
CA ASN A 167 13.52 0.76 -10.88
C ASN A 167 14.51 -0.09 -10.06
N SER A 168 14.85 0.28 -8.83
CA SER A 168 15.43 -0.65 -7.85
C SER A 168 14.36 -1.60 -7.28
N SER A 169 14.79 -2.64 -6.59
CA SER A 169 13.97 -3.44 -5.68
C SER A 169 14.58 -3.42 -4.28
N VAL A 170 13.83 -3.91 -3.29
CA VAL A 170 14.36 -4.20 -1.96
C VAL A 170 14.54 -5.71 -1.82
N GLU A 171 15.57 -6.12 -1.07
CA GLU A 171 15.85 -7.51 -0.68
C GLU A 171 16.27 -7.51 0.80
N LEU A 172 16.22 -8.66 1.47
CA LEU A 172 16.82 -8.81 2.80
C LEU A 172 18.35 -8.64 2.73
N SER A 173 18.92 -7.95 3.72
CA SER A 173 20.37 -7.92 3.97
C SER A 173 20.82 -9.21 4.68
N PRO A 174 22.13 -9.52 4.73
CA PRO A 174 22.62 -10.64 5.53
C PRO A 174 22.18 -10.60 7.00
N GLN A 175 22.05 -9.39 7.57
CA GLN A 175 21.54 -9.16 8.92
C GLN A 175 20.05 -9.49 9.04
N GLY A 176 19.24 -9.16 8.02
CA GLY A 176 17.83 -9.56 7.95
C GLY A 176 17.65 -11.07 7.86
N TYR A 177 18.47 -11.76 7.07
CA TYR A 177 18.47 -13.23 7.04
C TYR A 177 18.90 -13.83 8.39
N SER A 178 19.97 -13.32 9.01
CA SER A 178 20.44 -13.79 10.32
C SER A 178 19.33 -13.71 11.36
N PHE A 179 18.69 -12.56 11.51
CA PHE A 179 17.55 -12.38 12.42
C PHE A 179 16.38 -13.31 12.12
N PHE A 180 16.00 -13.48 10.85
CA PHE A 180 14.89 -14.37 10.51
C PHE A 180 15.23 -15.86 10.70
N THR A 181 16.50 -16.27 10.63
CA THR A 181 16.94 -17.61 11.06
C THR A 181 16.96 -17.72 12.58
N GLU A 182 17.57 -16.75 13.28
CA GLU A 182 17.68 -16.74 14.75
C GLU A 182 16.32 -16.72 15.47
N ILE A 183 15.29 -16.10 14.89
CA ILE A 183 13.93 -16.17 15.45
C ILE A 183 13.23 -17.48 15.09
N PHE A 184 13.51 -18.08 13.92
CA PHE A 184 12.99 -19.39 13.56
C PHE A 184 13.52 -20.46 14.54
N GLU A 185 14.83 -20.53 14.73
CA GLU A 185 15.51 -21.49 15.62
C GLU A 185 15.13 -21.36 17.11
N LYS A 186 14.44 -20.28 17.49
CA LYS A 186 13.89 -20.05 18.85
C LYS A 186 12.44 -20.46 19.03
N PHE A 187 11.69 -20.59 17.94
CA PHE A 187 10.28 -21.03 17.95
C PHE A 187 10.08 -22.42 17.32
N ASP A 188 11.11 -22.99 16.70
CA ASP A 188 11.22 -24.42 16.37
C ASP A 188 11.55 -25.19 17.68
N VAL A 189 10.50 -25.56 18.41
CA VAL A 189 10.63 -26.09 19.79
C VAL A 189 10.92 -27.60 19.76
N ASP A 190 10.33 -28.34 18.82
CA ASP A 190 10.56 -29.79 18.67
C ASP A 190 11.82 -30.15 17.85
N LYS A 191 12.37 -29.17 17.11
CA LYS A 191 13.62 -29.23 16.34
C LYS A 191 13.56 -30.12 15.11
N ASP A 192 12.39 -30.16 14.46
CA ASP A 192 12.22 -30.83 13.17
C ASP A 192 12.62 -29.98 11.96
N GLY A 193 12.86 -28.67 12.13
CA GLY A 193 13.27 -27.75 11.07
C GLY A 193 12.10 -27.09 10.30
N ALA A 194 10.88 -27.24 10.80
CA ALA A 194 9.69 -26.52 10.40
C ALA A 194 9.04 -25.77 11.60
N LEU A 195 8.10 -24.86 11.31
CA LEU A 195 7.23 -24.26 12.31
C LEU A 195 5.79 -24.69 12.06
N CYS A 196 5.16 -25.32 13.06
CA CYS A 196 3.76 -25.67 13.01
C CYS A 196 2.84 -24.46 13.31
N GLU A 197 1.52 -24.66 13.20
CA GLU A 197 0.54 -23.58 13.38
C GLU A 197 0.65 -22.89 14.75
N SER A 198 0.80 -23.66 15.85
CA SER A 198 0.94 -23.10 17.21
C SER A 198 2.28 -22.39 17.45
N GLU A 199 3.37 -22.83 16.83
CA GLU A 199 4.67 -22.15 16.94
C GLU A 199 4.65 -20.83 16.16
N LEU A 200 3.98 -20.79 15.01
CA LEU A 200 3.73 -19.57 14.25
C LEU A 200 2.81 -18.61 15.01
N GLU A 201 1.74 -19.09 15.65
CA GLU A 201 0.90 -18.27 16.55
C GLU A 201 1.72 -17.64 17.69
N GLU A 202 2.62 -18.40 18.33
CA GLU A 202 3.43 -17.88 19.42
C GLU A 202 4.53 -16.92 18.96
N LEU A 203 5.20 -17.20 17.83
CA LEU A 203 6.16 -16.30 17.19
C LEU A 203 5.50 -14.95 16.88
N PHE A 204 4.32 -14.97 16.27
CA PHE A 204 3.57 -13.76 15.90
C PHE A 204 2.80 -13.12 17.08
N ALA A 205 2.82 -13.68 18.29
CA ALA A 205 2.16 -13.12 19.48
C ALA A 205 2.74 -11.76 19.96
N THR A 206 3.84 -11.28 19.36
CA THR A 206 4.41 -9.93 19.57
C THR A 206 4.02 -8.93 18.46
N SER A 207 3.21 -9.36 17.49
CA SER A 207 2.76 -8.60 16.31
C SER A 207 1.22 -8.54 16.24
N PRO A 208 0.63 -7.90 15.22
CA PRO A 208 -0.83 -7.93 14.98
C PRO A 208 -1.39 -9.29 14.53
N GLY A 209 -0.55 -10.34 14.39
CA GLY A 209 -0.91 -11.66 13.88
C GLY A 209 0.04 -12.09 12.74
N ASN A 210 -0.22 -13.22 12.10
CA ASN A 210 0.55 -13.66 10.92
C ASN A 210 0.15 -12.82 9.68
N PRO A 211 1.08 -12.14 8.99
CA PRO A 211 0.78 -11.21 7.89
C PRO A 211 0.27 -11.89 6.61
N TRP A 212 0.33 -13.21 6.50
CA TRP A 212 0.10 -13.93 5.25
C TRP A 212 -1.16 -14.80 5.22
N LEU A 213 -1.89 -14.94 6.33
CA LEU A 213 -3.08 -15.80 6.44
C LEU A 213 -4.10 -15.54 5.31
N ASN A 214 -4.41 -14.27 5.06
CA ASN A 214 -5.37 -13.85 4.01
C ASN A 214 -4.83 -14.01 2.58
N ASN A 215 -3.57 -14.40 2.39
CA ASN A 215 -2.88 -14.52 1.11
C ASN A 215 -2.59 -15.98 0.70
N GLY A 216 -3.22 -16.96 1.37
CA GLY A 216 -3.06 -18.39 1.04
C GLY A 216 -1.79 -19.02 1.60
N PHE A 217 -1.22 -18.45 2.66
CA PHE A 217 -0.18 -19.10 3.47
C PHE A 217 -0.79 -20.21 4.36
N PRO A 218 -0.09 -21.32 4.63
CA PRO A 218 1.27 -21.67 4.21
C PRO A 218 1.39 -22.15 2.75
N ASP A 219 0.28 -22.23 2.00
CA ASP A 219 0.29 -22.89 0.69
C ASP A 219 1.13 -22.14 -0.39
N THR A 220 1.46 -20.86 -0.15
CA THR A 220 2.35 -20.01 -0.98
C THR A 220 3.86 -20.34 -0.92
N THR A 221 4.32 -21.20 0.00
CA THR A 221 5.75 -21.54 0.14
C THR A 221 6.00 -23.03 0.43
N LEU A 222 7.26 -23.40 0.68
CA LEU A 222 7.64 -24.76 1.06
C LEU A 222 7.09 -25.14 2.44
N THR A 223 6.58 -26.36 2.53
CA THR A 223 6.13 -27.01 3.77
C THR A 223 6.72 -28.42 3.84
N ASP A 224 6.73 -29.00 5.04
CA ASP A 224 7.05 -30.42 5.25
C ASP A 224 5.87 -31.35 4.84
N GLU A 225 5.93 -32.63 5.20
CA GLU A 225 4.86 -33.61 4.99
C GLU A 225 3.61 -33.37 5.87
N LYS A 226 3.75 -32.75 7.05
CA LYS A 226 2.64 -32.35 7.94
C LYS A 226 1.91 -31.09 7.46
N GLY A 227 2.60 -30.21 6.71
CA GLY A 227 2.14 -28.88 6.32
C GLY A 227 2.74 -27.72 7.15
N ALA A 228 3.67 -28.00 8.06
CA ALA A 228 4.46 -27.02 8.79
C ALA A 228 5.48 -26.33 7.85
N VAL A 229 5.86 -25.09 8.17
CA VAL A 229 6.67 -24.24 7.26
C VAL A 229 8.15 -24.40 7.56
N THR A 230 8.91 -24.95 6.62
CA THR A 230 10.36 -25.19 6.79
C THR A 230 11.15 -23.88 6.85
N LEU A 231 12.36 -23.90 7.42
CA LEU A 231 13.26 -22.72 7.43
C LEU A 231 13.46 -22.13 6.03
N GLN A 232 13.59 -22.97 5.00
CA GLN A 232 13.69 -22.55 3.60
C GLN A 232 12.42 -21.85 3.12
N GLY A 233 11.23 -22.37 3.47
CA GLY A 233 9.94 -21.73 3.17
C GLY A 233 9.75 -20.40 3.90
N TRP A 234 10.13 -20.32 5.17
CA TRP A 234 10.10 -19.12 5.99
C TRP A 234 10.96 -17.98 5.40
N LEU A 235 12.22 -18.27 5.08
CA LEU A 235 13.13 -17.29 4.46
C LEU A 235 12.69 -16.91 3.03
N ALA A 236 12.11 -17.84 2.28
CA ALA A 236 11.49 -17.57 0.98
C ALA A 236 10.28 -16.63 1.10
N GLN A 237 9.39 -16.87 2.08
CA GLN A 237 8.21 -16.05 2.34
C GLN A 237 8.57 -14.62 2.77
N TRP A 238 9.57 -14.43 3.63
CA TRP A 238 10.10 -13.10 3.95
C TRP A 238 10.79 -12.43 2.75
N SER A 239 11.47 -13.19 1.90
CA SER A 239 12.07 -12.67 0.67
C SER A 239 11.02 -12.19 -0.34
N MET A 240 9.91 -12.92 -0.50
CA MET A 240 8.75 -12.49 -1.29
C MET A 240 8.09 -11.25 -0.70
N THR A 241 7.83 -11.26 0.61
CA THR A 241 7.22 -10.12 1.32
C THR A 241 8.05 -8.86 1.10
N THR A 242 9.36 -8.95 1.31
CA THR A 242 10.30 -7.82 1.13
C THR A 242 10.36 -7.30 -0.30
N LEU A 243 10.22 -8.17 -1.30
CA LEU A 243 10.23 -7.79 -2.71
C LEU A 243 8.93 -7.08 -3.14
N LEU A 244 7.78 -7.53 -2.63
CA LEU A 244 6.46 -7.05 -3.01
C LEU A 244 6.00 -5.84 -2.16
N ASP A 245 6.18 -5.93 -0.84
CA ASP A 245 5.99 -4.84 0.13
C ASP A 245 7.02 -4.89 1.28
N HIS A 246 8.12 -4.17 1.09
CA HIS A 246 9.13 -3.94 2.12
C HIS A 246 8.60 -3.23 3.39
N LYS A 247 7.46 -2.52 3.34
CA LYS A 247 6.91 -1.82 4.53
C LYS A 247 6.36 -2.82 5.54
N THR A 248 5.68 -3.86 5.08
CA THR A 248 5.30 -4.99 5.93
C THR A 248 6.54 -5.62 6.57
N THR A 249 7.64 -5.85 5.82
CA THR A 249 8.88 -6.36 6.44
C THR A 249 9.44 -5.42 7.51
N LEU A 250 9.53 -4.10 7.24
CA LEU A 250 10.02 -3.11 8.22
C LEU A 250 9.19 -3.11 9.52
N ALA A 251 7.86 -3.15 9.39
CA ALA A 251 6.96 -3.19 10.54
C ALA A 251 7.08 -4.50 11.32
N TYR A 252 7.23 -5.65 10.64
CA TYR A 252 7.38 -6.94 11.32
C TYR A 252 8.75 -7.13 11.98
N LEU A 253 9.83 -6.59 11.40
CA LEU A 253 11.12 -6.46 12.09
C LEU A 253 10.96 -5.67 13.40
N ALA A 254 10.21 -4.56 13.37
CA ALA A 254 9.92 -3.75 14.55
C ALA A 254 8.96 -4.43 15.55
N TYR A 255 7.99 -5.24 15.09
CA TYR A 255 7.11 -6.03 15.95
C TYR A 255 7.87 -7.16 16.67
N LEU A 256 8.71 -7.89 15.93
CA LEU A 256 9.45 -9.07 16.40
C LEU A 256 10.75 -8.74 17.17
N GLY A 257 11.16 -7.47 17.22
CA GLY A 257 12.31 -7.02 18.04
C GLY A 257 13.67 -7.08 17.34
N TYR A 258 13.75 -6.76 16.05
CA TYR A 258 15.03 -6.62 15.34
C TYR A 258 15.85 -5.47 15.93
N GLU A 259 17.04 -5.80 16.45
CA GLU A 259 17.99 -4.87 17.04
C GLU A 259 19.42 -5.17 16.54
N MET A 260 20.20 -4.12 16.22
CA MET A 260 21.61 -4.28 15.82
C MET A 260 22.54 -4.25 17.05
N ALA A 261 23.53 -5.14 17.05
CA ALA A 261 24.48 -5.36 18.15
C ALA A 261 25.54 -4.24 18.37
N SER A 262 25.22 -2.97 18.06
CA SER A 262 26.17 -1.84 18.13
C SER A 262 25.51 -0.56 18.64
N ALA A 263 25.69 -0.26 19.93
CA ALA A 263 25.09 0.88 20.64
C ALA A 263 25.67 2.27 20.28
N HIS A 264 26.15 2.46 19.05
CA HIS A 264 26.87 3.67 18.60
C HIS A 264 26.37 4.25 17.26
N GLU A 265 25.37 3.65 16.62
CA GLU A 265 24.67 4.24 15.47
C GLU A 265 23.15 4.18 15.69
N ASN A 266 22.40 5.10 15.07
CA ASN A 266 20.93 5.11 15.10
C ASN A 266 20.36 4.02 14.18
N ALA A 267 20.64 2.75 14.51
CA ALA A 267 20.29 1.60 13.71
C ALA A 267 18.78 1.31 13.77
N THR A 268 18.05 1.75 12.74
CA THR A 268 16.64 1.39 12.52
C THR A 268 16.52 0.04 11.78
N THR A 269 15.30 -0.48 11.68
CA THR A 269 14.99 -1.73 10.96
C THR A 269 15.37 -1.71 9.47
N THR A 270 15.71 -0.55 8.91
CA THR A 270 16.21 -0.44 7.52
C THR A 270 17.52 -1.20 7.29
N SER A 271 18.35 -1.48 8.31
CA SER A 271 19.60 -2.22 8.16
C SER A 271 19.41 -3.72 7.88
N ALA A 272 18.24 -4.27 8.22
CA ALA A 272 17.82 -5.62 7.83
C ALA A 272 17.53 -5.74 6.33
N LEU A 273 17.44 -4.62 5.62
CA LEU A 273 17.12 -4.53 4.20
C LEU A 273 18.29 -3.96 3.40
N LYS A 274 18.38 -4.35 2.13
CA LYS A 274 19.29 -3.78 1.15
C LYS A 274 18.50 -3.35 -0.09
N THR A 275 18.84 -2.20 -0.66
CA THR A 275 18.25 -1.75 -1.92
C THR A 275 19.13 -2.17 -3.09
N THR A 276 18.55 -2.81 -4.10
CA THR A 276 19.28 -3.34 -5.25
C THR A 276 19.64 -2.24 -6.26
N PRO A 277 20.67 -2.42 -7.10
CA PRO A 277 20.94 -1.49 -8.19
C PRO A 277 19.73 -1.38 -9.15
N PRO A 278 19.42 -0.19 -9.69
CA PRO A 278 18.32 -0.02 -10.64
C PRO A 278 18.42 -0.98 -11.83
N ARG A 279 17.29 -1.57 -12.23
CA ARG A 279 17.19 -2.48 -13.38
C ARG A 279 17.75 -1.80 -14.63
N ARG A 280 18.80 -2.39 -15.22
CA ARG A 280 19.51 -1.86 -16.38
C ARG A 280 18.61 -1.91 -17.62
N ARG A 281 18.51 -0.80 -18.35
CA ARG A 281 17.84 -0.74 -19.67
C ARG A 281 18.63 -1.52 -20.73
N SER A 282 17.93 -1.95 -21.77
CA SER A 282 18.49 -2.79 -22.84
C SER A 282 19.74 -2.17 -23.51
N GLY A 283 20.88 -2.86 -23.37
CA GLY A 283 22.14 -2.53 -24.06
C GLY A 283 23.41 -2.59 -23.22
N ASP A 284 23.30 -2.54 -21.89
CA ASP A 284 24.44 -2.55 -20.97
C ASP A 284 25.00 -3.98 -20.74
N ARG A 285 26.31 -4.11 -20.45
CA ARG A 285 27.02 -5.38 -20.30
C ARG A 285 27.38 -5.65 -18.84
N GLY A 286 26.70 -6.61 -18.21
CA GLY A 286 27.00 -7.12 -16.87
C GLY A 286 25.89 -8.01 -16.35
N ALA A 287 26.21 -8.95 -15.45
CA ALA A 287 25.21 -9.76 -14.76
C ALA A 287 24.48 -8.94 -13.68
N LEU A 288 23.23 -9.27 -13.41
CA LEU A 288 22.44 -8.64 -12.34
C LEU A 288 22.82 -9.22 -10.97
N GLN A 289 23.37 -8.40 -10.08
CA GLN A 289 23.65 -8.77 -8.69
C GLN A 289 22.38 -8.68 -7.82
N ARG A 290 21.39 -9.52 -8.14
CA ARG A 290 20.16 -9.71 -7.36
C ARG A 290 20.04 -11.16 -6.90
N ASN A 291 19.31 -11.34 -5.79
CA ASN A 291 19.03 -12.65 -5.20
C ASN A 291 17.54 -13.02 -5.27
N VAL A 292 16.63 -12.06 -5.42
CA VAL A 292 15.18 -12.31 -5.51
C VAL A 292 14.66 -11.81 -6.86
N PHE A 293 14.00 -12.67 -7.64
CA PHE A 293 13.46 -12.37 -8.97
C PHE A 293 11.94 -12.51 -9.01
N LEU A 294 11.26 -11.59 -9.72
CA LEU A 294 9.80 -11.64 -9.92
C LEU A 294 9.44 -12.18 -11.30
N ALA A 295 8.68 -13.26 -11.34
CA ALA A 295 8.13 -13.87 -12.55
C ALA A 295 6.60 -13.76 -12.59
N TYR A 296 6.05 -13.27 -13.71
CA TYR A 296 4.60 -13.29 -13.95
C TYR A 296 4.23 -14.45 -14.87
N ILE A 297 3.38 -15.37 -14.39
CA ILE A 297 2.89 -16.53 -15.12
C ILE A 297 1.56 -16.17 -15.77
N ILE A 298 1.60 -16.03 -17.10
CA ILE A 298 0.57 -15.43 -17.94
C ILE A 298 0.15 -16.47 -18.99
N GLY A 299 -1.15 -16.66 -19.20
CA GLY A 299 -1.66 -17.66 -20.13
C GLY A 299 -3.18 -17.75 -20.10
N ALA A 300 -3.76 -18.62 -20.94
CA ALA A 300 -5.21 -18.82 -20.97
C ALA A 300 -5.74 -19.43 -19.64
N PRO A 301 -7.05 -19.31 -19.35
CA PRO A 301 -7.70 -20.15 -18.34
C PRO A 301 -7.40 -21.64 -18.60
N ASN A 302 -7.25 -22.42 -17.53
CA ASN A 302 -6.91 -23.86 -17.56
C ASN A 302 -5.57 -24.23 -18.23
N ALA A 303 -4.71 -23.28 -18.62
CA ALA A 303 -3.41 -23.52 -19.25
C ALA A 303 -2.29 -24.05 -18.29
N GLY A 304 -2.67 -24.71 -17.20
CA GLY A 304 -1.74 -25.31 -16.23
C GLY A 304 -0.97 -24.31 -15.34
N LYS A 305 -1.33 -23.02 -15.34
CA LYS A 305 -0.60 -21.95 -14.63
C LYS A 305 -0.40 -22.27 -13.14
N THR A 306 -1.49 -22.55 -12.41
CA THR A 306 -1.46 -22.90 -10.98
C THR A 306 -0.68 -24.19 -10.69
N SER A 307 -0.66 -25.12 -11.65
CA SER A 307 0.15 -26.34 -11.56
C SER A 307 1.64 -26.03 -11.60
N LEU A 308 2.09 -25.03 -12.38
CA LEU A 308 3.48 -24.56 -12.38
C LEU A 308 3.86 -23.90 -11.04
N LEU A 309 2.94 -23.16 -10.41
CA LEU A 309 3.15 -22.59 -9.08
C LEU A 309 3.31 -23.70 -8.02
N ARG A 310 2.44 -24.72 -8.03
CA ARG A 310 2.57 -25.87 -7.12
C ARG A 310 3.85 -26.68 -7.38
N ALA A 311 4.26 -26.82 -8.65
CA ALA A 311 5.51 -27.49 -9.02
C ALA A 311 6.77 -26.75 -8.52
N LEU A 312 6.75 -25.40 -8.48
CA LEU A 312 7.84 -24.61 -7.89
C LEU A 312 8.01 -24.90 -6.39
N LEU A 313 6.93 -25.27 -5.70
CA LEU A 313 6.89 -25.59 -4.28
C LEU A 313 7.04 -27.10 -4.00
N ASN A 314 7.39 -27.92 -5.00
CA ASN A 314 7.41 -29.39 -4.93
C ASN A 314 6.09 -30.05 -4.47
N LYS A 315 4.96 -29.32 -4.55
CA LYS A 315 3.67 -29.78 -4.01
C LYS A 315 2.96 -30.74 -4.97
N PRO A 316 2.22 -31.73 -4.44
CA PRO A 316 1.55 -32.73 -5.27
C PRO A 316 0.54 -32.11 -6.24
N PHE A 317 0.45 -32.73 -7.42
CA PHE A 317 -0.41 -32.31 -8.51
C PHE A 317 -1.90 -32.51 -8.15
N ALA A 318 -2.63 -31.40 -8.03
CA ALA A 318 -4.07 -31.39 -7.81
C ALA A 318 -4.82 -31.51 -9.16
N GLY A 319 -5.16 -32.74 -9.54
CA GLY A 319 -5.77 -33.03 -10.85
C GLY A 319 -7.26 -32.74 -10.94
N GLY A 320 -7.63 -31.50 -11.30
CA GLY A 320 -8.93 -31.13 -11.89
C GLY A 320 -10.19 -31.19 -11.01
N GLY A 321 -10.20 -32.00 -9.95
CA GLY A 321 -11.19 -31.94 -8.87
C GLY A 321 -10.98 -30.73 -7.96
N SER A 322 -11.99 -30.39 -7.17
CA SER A 322 -11.87 -29.35 -6.14
C SER A 322 -10.71 -29.63 -5.20
N VAL A 323 -9.80 -28.66 -5.04
CA VAL A 323 -8.94 -28.58 -3.85
C VAL A 323 -9.85 -28.66 -2.63
N GLY A 324 -9.53 -29.54 -1.68
CA GLY A 324 -10.37 -29.78 -0.51
C GLY A 324 -10.59 -28.50 0.28
N SER A 325 -11.80 -28.30 0.82
CA SER A 325 -12.22 -27.07 1.52
C SER A 325 -11.60 -26.93 2.91
N SER A 326 -10.27 -26.86 2.97
CA SER A 326 -9.44 -26.55 4.13
C SER A 326 -8.49 -25.41 3.74
N SER A 327 -8.82 -24.19 4.19
CA SER A 327 -8.35 -22.90 3.67
C SER A 327 -8.85 -22.56 2.24
N GLY A 328 -9.47 -21.39 2.08
CA GLY A 328 -10.18 -20.99 0.86
C GLY A 328 -9.38 -20.08 -0.05
N GLY A 329 -8.20 -20.51 -0.51
CA GLY A 329 -7.31 -19.70 -1.37
C GLY A 329 -6.96 -20.38 -2.69
N SER A 330 -7.18 -19.69 -3.81
CA SER A 330 -6.48 -20.03 -5.05
C SER A 330 -5.04 -19.52 -4.92
N VAL A 331 -4.04 -20.41 -5.08
CA VAL A 331 -2.62 -20.07 -4.90
C VAL A 331 -2.17 -19.16 -6.05
N LEU A 332 -2.30 -17.85 -5.86
CA LEU A 332 -1.87 -16.81 -6.80
C LEU A 332 -0.36 -16.54 -6.74
N ASN A 333 0.28 -16.86 -5.62
CA ASN A 333 1.70 -16.56 -5.36
C ASN A 333 2.42 -17.83 -4.93
N ALA A 334 3.62 -18.06 -5.45
CA ALA A 334 4.51 -19.11 -5.00
C ALA A 334 5.94 -18.56 -4.88
N VAL A 335 6.65 -18.88 -3.80
CA VAL A 335 8.07 -18.54 -3.64
C VAL A 335 8.88 -19.73 -3.13
N ASN A 336 10.01 -19.97 -3.80
CA ASN A 336 11.01 -20.95 -3.40
C ASN A 336 12.42 -20.44 -3.74
N ALA A 337 13.44 -20.98 -3.05
CA ALA A 337 14.82 -20.89 -3.50
C ALA A 337 15.08 -21.87 -4.66
N VAL A 338 15.95 -21.47 -5.58
CA VAL A 338 16.36 -22.22 -6.77
C VAL A 338 17.89 -22.23 -6.80
N GLU A 339 18.48 -23.41 -6.79
CA GLU A 339 19.93 -23.59 -6.95
C GLU A 339 20.38 -23.16 -8.35
N MET A 340 21.50 -22.43 -8.40
CA MET A 340 22.07 -21.86 -9.62
C MET A 340 23.61 -21.92 -9.57
N GLU A 341 24.25 -21.94 -10.74
CA GLU A 341 25.71 -21.76 -10.86
C GLU A 341 26.11 -20.36 -10.37
N GLY A 342 26.55 -20.27 -9.10
CA GLY A 342 26.82 -19.00 -8.40
C GLY A 342 26.04 -18.80 -7.09
N GLY A 343 25.27 -19.79 -6.63
CA GLY A 343 24.55 -19.77 -5.34
C GLY A 343 23.05 -19.57 -5.50
N GLU A 344 22.31 -19.81 -4.41
CA GLU A 344 20.84 -19.82 -4.38
C GLU A 344 20.20 -18.49 -4.80
N LYS A 345 19.03 -18.59 -5.44
CA LYS A 345 18.20 -17.46 -5.87
C LYS A 345 16.74 -17.71 -5.56
N TYR A 346 16.06 -16.75 -4.95
CA TYR A 346 14.63 -16.83 -4.70
C TYR A 346 13.83 -16.45 -5.95
N LEU A 347 12.94 -17.33 -6.37
CA LEU A 347 12.00 -17.10 -7.47
C LEU A 347 10.61 -16.85 -6.90
N VAL A 348 10.13 -15.61 -7.02
CA VAL A 348 8.75 -15.22 -6.70
C VAL A 348 7.92 -15.33 -7.98
N ALA A 349 7.01 -16.28 -8.04
CA ALA A 349 6.10 -16.51 -9.16
C ALA A 349 4.68 -16.06 -8.80
N GLN A 350 4.09 -15.17 -9.61
CA GLN A 350 2.69 -14.74 -9.46
C GLN A 350 1.86 -15.20 -10.67
N GLU A 351 0.73 -15.85 -10.44
CA GLU A 351 -0.24 -16.18 -11.49
C GLU A 351 -1.08 -14.94 -11.82
N VAL A 352 -1.08 -14.53 -13.10
CA VAL A 352 -1.99 -13.50 -13.60
C VAL A 352 -3.28 -14.20 -14.07
N VAL A 353 -4.39 -13.95 -13.36
CA VAL A 353 -5.68 -14.58 -13.65
C VAL A 353 -6.48 -13.72 -14.62
N ASP A 354 -6.71 -12.45 -14.28
CA ASP A 354 -7.27 -11.44 -15.16
C ASP A 354 -6.28 -10.29 -15.41
N PHE A 355 -6.37 -9.64 -16.57
CA PHE A 355 -5.43 -8.60 -17.00
C PHE A 355 -5.66 -7.23 -16.32
N ALA A 356 -6.59 -7.17 -15.38
CA ALA A 356 -6.80 -6.06 -14.45
C ALA A 356 -6.02 -6.25 -13.13
N ASP A 357 -5.83 -7.49 -12.67
CA ASP A 357 -5.30 -7.87 -11.34
C ASP A 357 -3.90 -7.30 -11.06
N VAL A 358 -3.14 -7.02 -12.12
CA VAL A 358 -1.79 -6.45 -12.06
C VAL A 358 -1.74 -5.09 -11.36
N ALA A 359 -2.89 -4.43 -11.14
CA ALA A 359 -3.05 -3.14 -10.46
C ALA A 359 -3.11 -3.21 -8.91
N GLY A 360 -2.76 -4.33 -8.27
CA GLY A 360 -2.65 -4.42 -6.81
C GLY A 360 -1.92 -5.68 -6.34
N GLY A 361 -1.24 -5.60 -5.20
CA GLY A 361 -0.79 -6.81 -4.47
C GLY A 361 -1.86 -7.22 -3.46
N SER A 362 -2.12 -8.53 -3.32
CA SER A 362 -3.19 -9.14 -2.49
C SER A 362 -4.61 -8.94 -3.06
N GLY A 363 -5.41 -10.03 -3.23
CA GLY A 363 -6.87 -9.90 -3.47
C GLY A 363 -7.61 -10.73 -4.55
N SER A 364 -7.31 -12.03 -4.74
CA SER A 364 -8.23 -13.09 -5.27
C SER A 364 -9.25 -12.81 -6.42
N VAL A 365 -8.92 -13.31 -7.63
CA VAL A 365 -9.73 -14.22 -8.49
C VAL A 365 -11.25 -13.97 -8.75
N SER A 366 -11.52 -13.56 -10.00
CA SER A 366 -12.62 -14.00 -10.90
C SER A 366 -14.11 -13.84 -10.52
N GLY A 367 -14.75 -12.82 -11.13
CA GLY A 367 -16.20 -12.74 -11.37
C GLY A 367 -16.50 -12.71 -12.88
N LYS A 368 -17.42 -13.55 -13.39
CA LYS A 368 -17.61 -13.75 -14.85
C LYS A 368 -18.67 -12.85 -15.50
N HIS A 369 -18.35 -12.42 -16.73
CA HIS A 369 -19.22 -11.83 -17.78
C HIS A 369 -19.62 -10.34 -17.66
N ALA A 370 -18.86 -9.48 -18.36
CA ALA A 370 -19.38 -8.24 -18.93
C ALA A 370 -19.00 -8.15 -20.43
N LYS A 371 -19.98 -7.93 -21.32
CA LYS A 371 -19.76 -7.77 -22.77
C LYS A 371 -19.51 -6.30 -23.14
N GLY A 372 -18.28 -5.83 -22.95
CA GLY A 372 -17.81 -4.49 -23.36
C GLY A 372 -16.96 -4.51 -24.64
N LYS A 373 -16.86 -3.37 -25.34
CA LYS A 373 -15.92 -3.19 -26.46
C LYS A 373 -14.49 -2.95 -25.92
N PRO A 374 -13.44 -3.40 -26.62
CA PRO A 374 -12.07 -3.25 -26.13
C PRO A 374 -11.62 -1.78 -26.18
N ALA A 375 -11.41 -1.18 -25.01
CA ALA A 375 -10.51 -0.03 -24.86
C ALA A 375 -9.07 -0.54 -24.84
N THR A 376 -8.14 0.17 -25.48
CA THR A 376 -6.72 -0.23 -25.57
C THR A 376 -5.98 0.09 -24.28
N THR A 377 -6.06 -0.81 -23.29
CA THR A 377 -5.32 -0.71 -22.03
C THR A 377 -3.90 -1.24 -22.15
N HIS A 378 -2.91 -0.38 -21.89
CA HIS A 378 -1.55 -0.83 -21.59
C HIS A 378 -1.52 -1.31 -20.14
N LEU A 379 -1.02 -2.53 -19.87
CA LEU A 379 -0.90 -3.01 -18.48
C LEU A 379 0.13 -2.15 -17.72
N PRO A 380 -0.27 -1.51 -16.61
CA PRO A 380 0.57 -0.49 -15.98
C PRO A 380 1.81 -1.06 -15.27
N HIS A 381 1.91 -2.37 -14.99
CA HIS A 381 2.98 -2.93 -14.16
C HIS A 381 3.70 -4.19 -14.67
N LEU A 382 3.54 -4.62 -15.94
CA LEU A 382 4.35 -5.74 -16.48
C LEU A 382 5.86 -5.48 -16.39
N HIS A 383 6.28 -4.22 -16.39
CA HIS A 383 7.68 -3.80 -16.19
C HIS A 383 8.23 -4.07 -14.77
N LYS A 384 7.37 -4.43 -13.79
CA LYS A 384 7.79 -4.86 -12.45
C LYS A 384 8.28 -6.31 -12.43
N ALA A 385 7.91 -7.15 -13.39
CA ALA A 385 8.49 -8.48 -13.53
C ALA A 385 9.94 -8.39 -14.04
N ASP A 386 10.78 -9.31 -13.58
CA ASP A 386 12.11 -9.57 -14.12
C ASP A 386 12.06 -10.54 -15.31
N VAL A 387 10.97 -11.31 -15.44
CA VAL A 387 10.70 -12.23 -16.55
C VAL A 387 9.19 -12.50 -16.69
N LEU A 388 8.70 -12.57 -17.92
CA LEU A 388 7.33 -12.98 -18.23
C LEU A 388 7.33 -14.46 -18.69
N VAL A 389 6.52 -15.29 -18.04
CA VAL A 389 6.38 -16.72 -18.33
C VAL A 389 5.04 -16.92 -19.03
N LEU A 390 5.10 -17.13 -20.35
CA LEU A 390 3.96 -17.18 -21.26
C LEU A 390 3.57 -18.65 -21.50
N ALA A 391 2.66 -19.14 -20.66
CA ALA A 391 2.19 -20.52 -20.63
C ALA A 391 1.00 -20.75 -21.58
N TYR A 392 1.07 -21.81 -22.38
CA TYR A 392 -0.04 -22.34 -23.15
C TYR A 392 -0.12 -23.86 -23.01
N ASP A 393 -1.34 -24.38 -23.03
CA ASP A 393 -1.62 -25.82 -23.04
C ASP A 393 -1.36 -26.39 -24.44
N CYS A 394 -0.53 -27.43 -24.56
CA CYS A 394 -0.22 -28.03 -25.86
C CYS A 394 -1.32 -28.96 -26.40
N SER A 395 -2.27 -29.39 -25.56
CA SER A 395 -3.45 -30.20 -25.94
C SER A 395 -4.66 -29.34 -26.32
N ASP A 396 -4.74 -28.10 -25.83
CA ASP A 396 -5.72 -27.12 -26.32
C ASP A 396 -5.19 -26.40 -27.57
N ALA A 397 -5.82 -26.69 -28.71
CA ALA A 397 -5.54 -26.06 -29.99
C ALA A 397 -5.75 -24.53 -30.02
N THR A 398 -6.34 -23.91 -29.00
CA THR A 398 -6.58 -22.46 -28.92
C THR A 398 -5.70 -21.72 -27.91
N SER A 399 -5.03 -22.42 -27.00
CA SER A 399 -4.30 -21.81 -25.88
C SER A 399 -3.16 -20.89 -26.31
N PHE A 400 -2.42 -21.25 -27.38
CA PHE A 400 -1.35 -20.39 -27.89
C PHE A 400 -1.88 -19.12 -28.58
N ALA A 401 -3.05 -19.19 -29.23
CA ALA A 401 -3.64 -18.03 -29.91
C ALA A 401 -3.91 -16.88 -28.92
N HIS A 402 -4.30 -17.22 -27.68
CA HIS A 402 -4.45 -16.28 -26.56
C HIS A 402 -3.15 -15.49 -26.30
N LEU A 403 -1.99 -16.16 -26.21
CA LEU A 403 -0.69 -15.50 -26.03
C LEU A 403 -0.35 -14.56 -27.19
N THR A 404 -0.63 -14.97 -28.43
CA THR A 404 -0.38 -14.11 -29.60
C THR A 404 -1.29 -12.87 -29.63
N HIS A 405 -2.53 -13.01 -29.16
CA HIS A 405 -3.48 -11.91 -29.05
C HIS A 405 -3.06 -10.92 -27.95
N LEU A 406 -2.68 -11.40 -26.76
CA LEU A 406 -2.16 -10.54 -25.68
C LEU A 406 -0.94 -9.73 -26.11
N ASN A 407 -0.01 -10.35 -26.84
CA ASN A 407 1.12 -9.63 -27.40
C ASN A 407 0.69 -8.56 -28.42
N SER A 408 -0.35 -8.83 -29.23
CA SER A 408 -0.88 -7.84 -30.18
C SER A 408 -1.55 -6.63 -29.51
N ILE A 409 -2.16 -6.80 -28.34
CA ILE A 409 -2.81 -5.70 -27.58
C ILE A 409 -1.77 -4.91 -26.78
N HIS A 410 -0.95 -5.60 -25.99
CA HIS A 410 -0.09 -4.96 -24.97
C HIS A 410 1.35 -4.71 -25.44
N ASN A 411 1.72 -5.19 -26.64
CA ASN A 411 3.05 -5.05 -27.24
C ASN A 411 4.17 -5.57 -26.32
N LEU A 412 4.08 -6.85 -25.92
CA LEU A 412 5.08 -7.51 -25.07
C LEU A 412 6.46 -7.54 -25.76
N ASP A 413 6.48 -7.66 -27.10
CA ASP A 413 7.68 -7.50 -27.95
C ASP A 413 8.37 -6.11 -27.82
N GLY A 414 7.72 -5.12 -27.20
CA GLY A 414 8.24 -3.78 -26.94
C GLY A 414 8.63 -3.49 -25.49
N LEU A 415 8.55 -4.47 -24.59
CA LEU A 415 9.00 -4.34 -23.20
C LEU A 415 10.50 -4.62 -23.06
N ASP A 416 11.15 -3.95 -22.10
CA ASP A 416 12.53 -4.26 -21.66
C ASP A 416 12.60 -5.51 -20.75
N THR A 417 11.49 -6.27 -20.60
CA THR A 417 11.37 -7.50 -19.79
C THR A 417 11.47 -8.75 -20.69
N PRO A 418 12.35 -9.72 -20.39
CA PRO A 418 12.48 -10.95 -21.18
C PRO A 418 11.24 -11.85 -21.09
N CYS A 419 11.01 -12.66 -22.14
CA CYS A 419 9.85 -13.54 -22.25
C CYS A 419 10.28 -15.01 -22.44
N VAL A 420 9.75 -15.91 -21.61
CA VAL A 420 9.92 -17.37 -21.71
C VAL A 420 8.58 -17.98 -22.09
N TYR A 421 8.52 -18.73 -23.19
CA TYR A 421 7.31 -19.45 -23.60
C TYR A 421 7.34 -20.88 -23.06
N VAL A 422 6.21 -21.34 -22.51
CA VAL A 422 6.08 -22.66 -21.88
C VAL A 422 4.89 -23.39 -22.47
N ALA A 423 5.11 -24.62 -22.94
CA ALA A 423 4.08 -25.53 -23.43
C ALA A 423 3.75 -26.53 -22.30
N THR A 424 2.63 -26.30 -21.61
CA THR A 424 2.19 -27.12 -20.48
C THR A 424 1.38 -28.34 -20.93
N LYS A 425 1.37 -29.38 -20.09
CA LYS A 425 0.68 -30.67 -20.31
C LYS A 425 1.26 -31.50 -21.44
N SER A 426 2.59 -31.55 -21.55
CA SER A 426 3.30 -32.33 -22.59
C SER A 426 3.13 -33.85 -22.49
N ASP A 427 2.47 -34.33 -21.44
CA ASP A 427 1.97 -35.70 -21.27
C ASP A 427 0.70 -36.02 -22.09
N LEU A 428 0.02 -35.00 -22.63
CA LEU A 428 -1.20 -35.13 -23.43
C LEU A 428 -0.90 -35.01 -24.94
N ASP A 429 -1.82 -35.52 -25.76
CA ASP A 429 -1.73 -35.47 -27.22
C ASP A 429 -1.53 -34.03 -27.75
N LEU A 430 -0.46 -33.83 -28.52
CA LEU A 430 -0.07 -32.52 -29.06
C LEU A 430 -1.09 -32.03 -30.12
N ALA A 431 -1.85 -31.00 -29.78
CA ALA A 431 -2.79 -30.36 -30.68
C ALA A 431 -2.13 -29.29 -31.55
N GLN A 432 -2.41 -29.33 -32.86
CA GLN A 432 -1.99 -28.29 -33.79
C GLN A 432 -2.64 -26.95 -33.42
N GLN A 433 -1.83 -25.94 -33.13
CA GLN A 433 -2.29 -24.66 -32.61
C GLN A 433 -2.97 -23.82 -33.71
N ARG A 434 -4.15 -23.26 -33.41
CA ARG A 434 -5.01 -22.46 -34.29
C ARG A 434 -4.58 -20.99 -34.30
N SER A 435 -3.30 -20.76 -34.56
CA SER A 435 -2.66 -19.46 -34.71
C SER A 435 -2.06 -19.33 -36.11
N ASP A 436 -1.87 -18.09 -36.60
CA ASP A 436 -1.28 -17.80 -37.92
C ASP A 436 0.11 -18.44 -38.14
N VAL A 437 0.79 -18.78 -37.04
CA VAL A 437 2.13 -19.34 -36.98
C VAL A 437 2.18 -20.32 -35.80
N GLN A 438 2.79 -21.50 -35.98
CA GLN A 438 3.01 -22.45 -34.89
C GLN A 438 4.02 -21.90 -33.86
N PRO A 439 3.97 -22.34 -32.58
CA PRO A 439 4.69 -21.70 -31.48
C PRO A 439 6.21 -21.59 -31.67
N ASP A 440 6.85 -22.65 -32.17
CA ASP A 440 8.29 -22.70 -32.41
C ASP A 440 8.74 -21.71 -33.51
N VAL A 441 7.98 -21.62 -34.61
CA VAL A 441 8.21 -20.67 -35.70
C VAL A 441 7.89 -19.24 -35.24
N TYR A 442 6.89 -19.04 -34.38
CA TYR A 442 6.53 -17.74 -33.81
C TYR A 442 7.68 -17.17 -32.95
N CYS A 443 8.28 -18.00 -32.08
CA CYS A 443 9.44 -17.61 -31.27
C CYS A 443 10.69 -17.36 -32.13
N ARG A 444 11.03 -18.28 -33.04
CA ARG A 444 12.20 -18.12 -33.93
C ARG A 444 12.12 -16.85 -34.79
N ARG A 445 10.92 -16.46 -35.26
CA ARG A 445 10.70 -15.20 -36.00
C ARG A 445 11.05 -13.93 -35.19
N ARG A 446 11.01 -14.00 -33.86
CA ARG A 446 11.33 -12.91 -32.91
C ARG A 446 12.76 -12.98 -32.36
N ALA A 447 13.55 -13.98 -32.77
CA ALA A 447 14.81 -14.37 -32.14
C ALA A 447 14.65 -14.69 -30.63
N LEU A 448 13.50 -15.23 -30.25
CA LEU A 448 13.26 -15.83 -28.93
C LEU A 448 13.55 -17.33 -28.99
N ASN A 449 13.85 -17.93 -27.82
CA ASN A 449 13.99 -19.36 -27.68
C ASN A 449 12.66 -20.08 -27.93
N VAL A 450 12.71 -21.32 -28.41
CA VAL A 450 11.51 -22.15 -28.65
C VAL A 450 10.82 -22.47 -27.30
N PRO A 451 9.50 -22.71 -27.29
CA PRO A 451 8.80 -23.02 -26.06
C PRO A 451 9.36 -24.26 -25.35
N ILE A 452 9.46 -24.20 -24.03
CA ILE A 452 9.87 -25.34 -23.20
C ILE A 452 8.64 -26.19 -22.92
N ALA A 453 8.67 -27.46 -23.33
CA ALA A 453 7.63 -28.44 -23.00
C ALA A 453 7.77 -28.91 -21.54
N VAL A 454 6.68 -28.91 -20.79
CA VAL A 454 6.64 -29.39 -19.40
C VAL A 454 5.34 -30.13 -19.07
N SER A 455 5.46 -31.18 -18.26
CA SER A 455 4.34 -31.83 -17.60
C SER A 455 4.55 -31.85 -16.10
N VAL A 456 3.70 -31.11 -15.37
CA VAL A 456 3.67 -31.19 -13.90
C VAL A 456 3.13 -32.55 -13.43
N GLN A 457 2.22 -33.17 -14.21
CA GLN A 457 1.63 -34.46 -13.86
C GLN A 457 2.63 -35.62 -14.00
N ALA A 458 3.54 -35.57 -14.98
CA ALA A 458 4.62 -36.55 -15.14
C ALA A 458 5.91 -36.21 -14.33
N GLY A 459 5.95 -35.05 -13.66
CA GLY A 459 7.16 -34.54 -12.99
C GLY A 459 8.22 -33.95 -13.95
N GLU A 460 7.92 -33.88 -15.25
CA GLU A 460 8.81 -33.38 -16.30
C GLU A 460 8.81 -31.85 -16.35
N THR A 461 9.51 -31.21 -15.41
CA THR A 461 9.67 -29.74 -15.36
C THR A 461 10.82 -29.21 -16.22
N ALA A 462 11.64 -30.08 -16.82
CA ALA A 462 12.72 -29.75 -17.76
C ALA A 462 13.73 -28.67 -17.31
N GLY A 463 13.92 -28.48 -15.99
CA GLY A 463 14.78 -27.42 -15.45
C GLY A 463 14.22 -26.00 -15.62
N LEU A 464 12.90 -25.86 -15.81
CA LEU A 464 12.22 -24.61 -16.11
C LEU A 464 12.53 -23.49 -15.10
N PHE A 465 12.59 -23.79 -13.81
CA PHE A 465 12.80 -22.77 -12.77
C PHE A 465 14.24 -22.23 -12.76
N GLN A 466 15.23 -23.11 -12.93
CA GLN A 466 16.63 -22.73 -13.15
C GLN A 466 16.78 -21.90 -14.43
N TYR A 467 16.07 -22.27 -15.50
CA TYR A 467 16.05 -21.51 -16.76
C TYR A 467 15.44 -20.12 -16.59
N ILE A 468 14.31 -20.00 -15.87
CA ILE A 468 13.66 -18.73 -15.52
C ILE A 468 14.62 -17.83 -14.73
N CYS A 469 15.32 -18.36 -13.71
CA CYS A 469 16.34 -17.63 -12.95
C CYS A 469 17.55 -17.22 -13.80
N SER A 470 17.99 -18.07 -14.73
CA SER A 470 19.06 -17.77 -15.70
C SER A 470 18.68 -16.61 -16.64
N VAL A 471 17.44 -16.62 -17.15
CA VAL A 471 16.87 -15.56 -17.98
C VAL A 471 16.73 -14.25 -17.19
N ALA A 472 16.21 -14.28 -15.97
CA ALA A 472 16.08 -13.11 -15.10
C ALA A 472 17.46 -12.52 -14.72
N SER A 473 18.49 -13.36 -14.56
CA SER A 473 19.87 -12.95 -14.30
C SER A 473 20.58 -12.37 -15.54
N THR A 474 20.21 -12.83 -16.75
CA THR A 474 20.88 -12.48 -18.03
C THR A 474 19.87 -12.14 -19.16
N PRO A 475 19.03 -11.10 -19.00
CA PRO A 475 17.86 -10.85 -19.85
C PRO A 475 18.17 -10.68 -21.35
N LEU A 476 19.39 -10.28 -21.71
CA LEU A 476 19.85 -10.16 -23.11
C LEU A 476 19.73 -11.46 -23.94
N GLN A 477 19.56 -12.63 -23.30
CA GLN A 477 19.38 -13.93 -23.96
C GLN A 477 17.93 -14.23 -24.37
N ALA A 478 16.93 -13.54 -23.79
CA ALA A 478 15.50 -13.81 -23.99
C ALA A 478 14.65 -12.55 -24.22
N LEU A 479 15.29 -11.42 -24.54
CA LEU A 479 14.63 -10.24 -25.07
C LEU A 479 14.39 -10.38 -26.59
N PRO A 480 13.18 -10.12 -27.10
CA PRO A 480 12.89 -10.20 -28.53
C PRO A 480 13.69 -9.16 -29.29
N ARG A 481 14.65 -9.62 -30.09
CA ARG A 481 15.60 -8.70 -30.76
C ARG A 481 14.88 -7.96 -31.89
N GLN A 482 14.43 -6.73 -31.62
CA GLN A 482 14.12 -5.79 -32.68
C GLN A 482 15.26 -5.78 -33.71
N ARG A 483 14.93 -6.04 -34.97
CA ARG A 483 15.82 -5.80 -36.10
C ARG A 483 16.02 -4.28 -36.27
N ARG A 484 16.85 -3.66 -35.42
CA ARG A 484 17.41 -2.31 -35.69
C ARG A 484 17.87 -2.29 -37.15
N GLY A 485 17.34 -1.35 -37.91
CA GLY A 485 17.19 -1.49 -39.35
C GLY A 485 18.47 -1.88 -40.07
N ARG A 486 18.47 -3.06 -40.72
CA ARG A 486 19.54 -3.52 -41.63
C ARG A 486 19.77 -2.53 -42.79
N ASN A 487 18.81 -1.62 -42.97
CA ASN A 487 18.81 -0.42 -43.80
C ASN A 487 20.06 0.46 -43.63
N VAL A 488 20.69 0.57 -42.45
CA VAL A 488 21.92 1.39 -42.31
C VAL A 488 23.08 0.80 -43.11
N VAL A 489 23.26 -0.53 -43.04
CA VAL A 489 24.33 -1.23 -43.77
C VAL A 489 24.02 -1.28 -45.27
N ASN A 490 22.75 -1.49 -45.65
CA ASN A 490 22.34 -1.46 -47.06
C ASN A 490 22.37 -0.05 -47.67
N ALA A 491 22.07 1.01 -46.90
CA ALA A 491 22.23 2.39 -47.37
C ALA A 491 23.70 2.72 -47.62
N LEU A 492 24.61 2.27 -46.74
CA LEU A 492 26.05 2.42 -46.94
C LEU A 492 26.58 1.64 -48.16
N SER A 493 26.12 0.40 -48.39
CA SER A 493 26.56 -0.38 -49.56
C SER A 493 25.99 0.13 -50.89
N ILE A 494 24.77 0.69 -50.89
CA ILE A 494 24.19 1.36 -52.07
C ILE A 494 24.85 2.74 -52.31
N ALA A 495 25.16 3.49 -51.25
CA ALA A 495 25.90 4.76 -51.39
C ALA A 495 27.33 4.55 -51.92
N LEU A 496 28.03 3.50 -51.46
CA LEU A 496 29.38 3.18 -51.92
C LEU A 496 29.42 2.70 -53.39
N THR A 497 28.37 2.05 -53.90
CA THR A 497 28.31 1.64 -55.32
C THR A 497 27.89 2.77 -56.26
N LEU A 498 27.08 3.73 -55.80
CA LEU A 498 26.67 4.90 -56.59
C LEU A 498 27.66 6.09 -56.51
N GLY A 499 28.47 6.18 -55.45
CA GLY A 499 29.48 7.24 -55.29
C GLY A 499 30.68 7.15 -56.24
N ALA A 500 30.98 5.97 -56.78
CA ALA A 500 32.14 5.76 -57.65
C ALA A 500 31.95 6.30 -59.09
N GLY A 501 30.71 6.35 -59.59
CA GLY A 501 30.43 6.74 -60.99
C GLY A 501 30.33 8.25 -61.24
N SER A 502 30.04 9.04 -60.20
CA SER A 502 29.66 10.46 -60.34
C SER A 502 30.83 11.45 -60.29
N ILE A 503 31.94 11.09 -59.64
CA ILE A 503 33.12 11.97 -59.48
C ILE A 503 33.88 12.16 -60.81
N GLY A 504 34.00 11.11 -61.63
CA GLY A 504 34.73 11.17 -62.90
C GLY A 504 34.09 12.08 -63.95
N ILE A 505 32.75 12.10 -64.03
CA ILE A 505 32.02 12.85 -65.05
C ILE A 505 32.07 14.36 -64.79
N LEU A 506 31.94 14.79 -63.53
CA LEU A 506 32.04 16.21 -63.15
C LEU A 506 33.46 16.76 -63.37
N ALA A 507 34.50 15.98 -63.07
CA ALA A 507 35.89 16.36 -63.32
C ALA A 507 36.22 16.50 -64.82
N PHE A 508 35.58 15.72 -65.67
CA PHE A 508 35.74 15.81 -67.13
C PHE A 508 35.06 17.07 -67.69
N LEU A 509 33.78 17.31 -67.35
CA LEU A 509 33.01 18.44 -67.87
C LEU A 509 33.59 19.80 -67.45
N ALA A 510 34.05 19.93 -66.20
CA ALA A 510 34.70 21.14 -65.69
C ALA A 510 36.02 21.50 -66.42
N ARG A 511 36.61 20.57 -67.16
CA ARG A 511 37.86 20.76 -67.92
C ARG A 511 37.64 21.07 -69.41
N VAL A 512 36.44 20.81 -69.94
CA VAL A 512 36.09 21.02 -71.35
C VAL A 512 35.41 22.37 -71.58
N TYR A 513 34.52 22.80 -70.67
CA TYR A 513 33.70 24.02 -70.83
C TYR A 513 34.10 25.11 -69.84
N GLY A 514 35.39 25.48 -69.83
CA GLY A 514 35.97 26.38 -68.83
C GLY A 514 35.36 27.79 -68.85
N TRP A 515 34.53 28.10 -67.85
CA TRP A 515 33.97 29.43 -67.62
C TRP A 515 34.10 29.89 -66.15
N ARG A 516 33.93 31.20 -65.93
CA ARG A 516 34.17 31.90 -64.66
C ARG A 516 32.84 32.30 -64.00
N SER A 517 32.89 32.60 -62.70
CA SER A 517 31.86 33.39 -62.01
C SER A 517 31.86 34.85 -62.55
N PRO A 518 30.80 35.70 -62.35
CA PRO A 518 30.38 36.14 -61.01
C PRO A 518 28.88 36.57 -60.79
N THR A 519 28.54 36.76 -59.50
CA THR A 519 27.64 37.79 -58.88
C THR A 519 26.30 38.27 -59.51
N SER A 520 25.24 38.08 -58.70
CA SER A 520 24.28 39.08 -58.13
C SER A 520 23.14 39.73 -58.95
N LEU A 521 22.19 40.34 -58.18
CA LEU A 521 20.98 41.13 -58.57
C LEU A 521 19.81 40.34 -59.23
N LEU A 522 18.52 40.75 -59.17
CA LEU A 522 17.70 41.49 -58.18
C LEU A 522 16.21 41.42 -58.62
N LEU A 523 15.25 41.63 -57.69
CA LEU A 523 13.83 42.05 -57.93
C LEU A 523 12.91 41.10 -58.76
N SER A 524 11.57 41.28 -58.86
CA SER A 524 10.52 41.56 -57.85
C SER A 524 9.09 41.45 -58.46
N THR A 525 8.03 41.49 -57.62
CA THR A 525 6.59 41.73 -57.97
C THR A 525 5.79 40.58 -58.66
N TYR A 526 4.44 40.46 -58.55
CA TYR A 526 3.43 41.14 -57.69
C TYR A 526 2.17 40.26 -57.41
N ARG A 527 1.19 40.85 -56.69
CA ARG A 527 -0.24 40.48 -56.45
C ARG A 527 -0.91 39.65 -57.58
N GLY A 528 -1.92 38.80 -57.37
CA GLY A 528 -3.06 38.74 -56.42
C GLY A 528 -4.34 38.35 -57.23
N ALA A 529 -5.56 38.17 -56.71
CA ALA A 529 -6.15 38.23 -55.36
C ALA A 529 -7.62 37.65 -55.39
N LEU A 530 -8.16 37.23 -54.23
CA LEU A 530 -9.59 37.22 -53.73
C LEU A 530 -10.78 36.84 -54.68
N LEU A 531 -11.95 36.31 -54.26
CA LEU A 531 -12.60 35.94 -52.97
C LEU A 531 -13.49 34.66 -53.22
N THR A 532 -14.72 34.32 -52.75
CA THR A 532 -15.80 34.96 -51.94
C THR A 532 -16.79 33.91 -51.35
N HIS A 533 -17.20 34.05 -50.07
CA HIS A 533 -18.47 33.59 -49.44
C HIS A 533 -18.90 32.09 -49.46
N THR A 534 -19.84 31.58 -48.62
CA THR A 534 -20.86 32.24 -47.74
C THR A 534 -21.11 31.49 -46.40
N HIS A 535 -21.84 32.15 -45.48
CA HIS A 535 -22.31 31.68 -44.16
C HIS A 535 -23.25 30.46 -44.12
N THR A 536 -23.35 29.82 -42.95
CA THR A 536 -24.64 29.65 -42.21
C THR A 536 -24.41 29.38 -40.70
N ARG A 537 -25.46 29.44 -39.87
CA ARG A 537 -25.40 29.38 -38.39
C ARG A 537 -26.75 28.88 -37.84
N THR A 538 -26.77 27.93 -36.92
CA THR A 538 -28.00 27.46 -36.23
C THR A 538 -27.78 27.27 -34.72
N LYS A 539 -28.87 27.37 -33.94
CA LYS A 539 -28.95 27.12 -32.49
C LYS A 539 -30.13 26.17 -32.21
N GLY A 540 -29.98 25.30 -31.22
CA GLY A 540 -31.07 24.64 -30.49
C GLY A 540 -30.50 24.13 -29.15
N LYS A 541 -30.89 24.67 -28.00
CA LYS A 541 -32.18 24.53 -27.26
C LYS A 541 -32.33 23.18 -26.55
N LEU A 542 -32.19 23.20 -25.23
CA LEU A 542 -32.75 22.18 -24.34
C LEU A 542 -34.29 22.26 -24.34
N PRO A 543 -35.00 21.14 -24.11
CA PRO A 543 -36.29 21.12 -23.47
C PRO A 543 -36.13 21.03 -21.93
N SER A 544 -37.06 21.62 -21.20
CA SER A 544 -37.13 21.54 -19.74
C SER A 544 -38.53 21.10 -19.30
N GLY A 545 -38.58 20.32 -18.21
CA GLY A 545 -39.79 20.15 -17.40
C GLY A 545 -40.62 18.90 -17.67
N PHE A 546 -40.76 18.08 -16.62
CA PHE A 546 -42.06 17.59 -16.19
C PHE A 546 -42.07 17.57 -14.66
N ALA A 547 -43.15 18.09 -14.06
CA ALA A 547 -43.42 17.98 -12.63
C ALA A 547 -44.71 17.17 -12.47
N GLY A 548 -44.72 16.19 -11.57
CA GLY A 548 -45.81 15.21 -11.50
C GLY A 548 -45.96 14.55 -10.13
N GLN A 549 -46.84 15.13 -9.32
CA GLN A 549 -47.61 14.51 -8.22
C GLN A 549 -46.88 13.61 -7.19
N LEU A 550 -46.77 14.15 -5.98
CA LEU A 550 -46.80 13.36 -4.74
C LEU A 550 -48.07 12.48 -4.69
N GLN A 551 -47.94 11.25 -4.21
CA GLN A 551 -49.04 10.56 -3.53
C GLN A 551 -48.57 9.96 -2.22
N GLN A 552 -49.15 10.42 -1.10
CA GLN A 552 -48.79 9.99 0.24
C GLN A 552 -49.41 8.63 0.58
N ARG A 553 -48.62 7.77 1.24
CA ARG A 553 -49.11 6.81 2.25
C ARG A 553 -48.25 6.99 3.50
N GLY A 554 -48.90 7.31 4.62
CA GLY A 554 -48.19 7.65 5.85
C GLY A 554 -48.01 6.45 6.78
N ALA A 555 -46.80 6.30 7.30
CA ALA A 555 -46.48 5.65 8.57
C ALA A 555 -45.83 6.72 9.49
N PRO A 556 -45.90 6.60 10.83
CA PRO A 556 -45.60 7.72 11.71
C PRO A 556 -44.11 8.05 11.77
N ILE A 557 -43.74 9.27 11.35
CA ILE A 557 -42.41 9.82 11.56
C ILE A 557 -42.23 10.06 13.07
N ALA A 558 -41.40 9.22 13.70
CA ALA A 558 -40.85 9.53 15.03
C ALA A 558 -40.07 10.86 14.95
N ARG A 559 -40.21 11.72 15.96
CA ARG A 559 -39.58 13.06 15.99
C ARG A 559 -38.06 12.94 16.13
N GLY A 560 -37.37 12.70 15.01
CA GLY A 560 -35.92 12.74 14.90
C GLY A 560 -35.37 14.14 15.18
N GLN A 561 -34.17 14.16 15.76
CA GLN A 561 -33.39 15.37 15.95
C GLN A 561 -32.83 15.83 14.61
N LEU A 562 -32.92 17.13 14.28
CA LEU A 562 -32.33 17.65 13.04
C LEU A 562 -30.81 17.50 13.10
N LEU A 563 -30.23 16.75 12.16
CA LEU A 563 -28.79 16.59 12.02
C LEU A 563 -28.27 17.62 11.01
N CYS A 564 -27.09 18.17 11.27
CA CYS A 564 -26.54 19.33 10.58
C CYS A 564 -25.24 18.93 9.85
N GLY A 565 -25.32 17.83 9.09
CA GLY A 565 -24.16 17.14 8.54
C GLY A 565 -23.32 17.98 7.58
N GLU A 566 -22.03 17.68 7.49
CA GLU A 566 -21.07 18.41 6.67
C GLU A 566 -20.27 17.46 5.78
N GLU A 567 -20.28 17.73 4.47
CA GLU A 567 -19.51 16.97 3.47
C GLU A 567 -18.17 17.65 3.21
N ARG A 568 -17.10 16.86 3.08
CA ARG A 568 -15.74 17.40 2.95
C ARG A 568 -15.06 16.89 1.69
N ALA A 569 -14.73 17.83 0.80
CA ALA A 569 -13.90 17.64 -0.38
C ALA A 569 -12.49 18.17 -0.12
N THR A 570 -11.46 17.45 -0.56
CA THR A 570 -10.04 17.72 -0.28
C THR A 570 -9.24 17.99 -1.55
N THR A 571 -8.23 18.86 -1.43
CA THR A 571 -7.16 19.03 -2.41
C THR A 571 -5.92 18.27 -1.96
N ALA A 572 -5.54 17.26 -2.72
CA ALA A 572 -4.26 16.59 -2.53
C ALA A 572 -3.09 17.58 -2.68
N ASN A 573 -2.22 17.63 -1.66
CA ASN A 573 -1.02 18.46 -1.63
C ASN A 573 -0.04 18.01 -2.75
N PRO A 574 0.63 18.94 -3.49
CA PRO A 574 1.58 18.65 -4.58
C PRO A 574 2.74 17.68 -4.28
N ILE A 575 2.94 17.29 -3.03
CA ILE A 575 3.94 16.29 -2.62
C ILE A 575 3.47 14.85 -2.92
N LEU A 576 2.16 14.58 -2.99
CA LEU A 576 1.61 13.22 -3.14
C LEU A 576 0.71 12.98 -4.36
N GLY A 577 0.12 14.02 -4.96
CA GLY A 577 -0.49 13.95 -6.30
C GLY A 577 -1.60 12.90 -6.49
N LEU A 578 -2.66 12.97 -5.69
CA LEU A 578 -3.71 11.93 -5.61
C LEU A 578 -5.00 12.29 -6.37
N GLY A 579 -5.47 11.38 -7.23
CA GLY A 579 -6.61 11.57 -8.13
C GLY A 579 -6.30 12.50 -9.30
N HIS A 580 -7.18 12.59 -10.30
CA HIS A 580 -6.95 13.39 -11.51
C HIS A 580 -6.82 14.90 -11.22
N GLU A 581 -6.11 15.64 -12.08
CA GLU A 581 -5.87 17.10 -11.92
C GLU A 581 -7.15 17.96 -12.06
N ASP A 582 -8.20 17.39 -12.65
CA ASP A 582 -9.52 17.98 -12.91
C ASP A 582 -10.60 17.55 -11.91
N MET A 583 -10.21 17.06 -10.73
CA MET A 583 -11.12 16.68 -9.65
C MET A 583 -10.59 17.01 -8.25
N TRP A 584 -11.50 17.20 -7.30
CA TRP A 584 -11.20 17.16 -5.86
C TRP A 584 -11.37 15.71 -5.37
N THR A 585 -10.73 15.35 -4.26
CA THR A 585 -10.95 14.05 -3.62
C THR A 585 -12.06 14.17 -2.56
N LEU A 586 -12.74 13.07 -2.26
CA LEU A 586 -13.74 12.95 -1.21
C LEU A 586 -13.06 12.53 0.11
N HIS A 587 -13.46 13.14 1.22
CA HIS A 587 -13.00 12.78 2.57
C HIS A 587 -14.10 12.10 3.41
N GLY A 588 -15.35 12.59 3.33
CA GLY A 588 -16.51 11.98 4.00
C GLY A 588 -17.68 12.93 4.23
N LEU A 589 -18.76 12.43 4.86
CA LEU A 589 -19.95 13.18 5.28
C LEU A 589 -20.20 12.95 6.77
N TRP A 590 -19.93 13.98 7.58
CA TRP A 590 -19.86 13.84 9.02
C TRP A 590 -21.19 14.23 9.69
N PRO A 591 -21.62 13.53 10.76
CA PRO A 591 -22.90 13.73 11.45
C PRO A 591 -22.89 14.96 12.38
N ASP A 592 -22.38 16.07 11.89
CA ASP A 592 -22.19 17.31 12.64
C ASP A 592 -23.51 17.84 13.21
N ARG A 593 -23.42 18.45 14.38
CA ARG A 593 -24.51 19.14 15.06
C ARG A 593 -24.51 20.61 14.64
N CYS A 594 -25.65 21.26 14.84
CA CYS A 594 -25.84 22.64 14.39
C CYS A 594 -24.99 23.67 15.17
N ASP A 595 -24.30 23.25 16.22
CA ASP A 595 -23.30 24.01 16.98
C ASP A 595 -21.84 23.81 16.50
N GLY A 596 -21.61 22.97 15.49
CA GLY A 596 -20.28 22.64 14.96
C GLY A 596 -19.52 21.58 15.76
N SER A 597 -20.13 20.97 16.78
CA SER A 597 -19.62 19.74 17.41
C SER A 597 -20.11 18.51 16.64
N TYR A 598 -19.34 17.43 16.64
CA TYR A 598 -19.71 16.18 15.96
C TYR A 598 -19.46 14.96 16.85
N PRO A 599 -20.39 13.99 16.88
CA PRO A 599 -20.22 12.75 17.62
C PRO A 599 -19.30 11.79 16.82
N GLN A 600 -18.62 10.88 17.51
CA GLN A 600 -17.65 9.95 16.94
C GLN A 600 -17.72 8.59 17.64
N PHE A 601 -17.51 7.50 16.89
CA PHE A 601 -17.46 6.12 17.39
C PHE A 601 -18.67 5.75 18.26
N CYS A 602 -19.88 6.06 17.79
CA CYS A 602 -21.08 6.06 18.62
C CYS A 602 -21.65 4.69 18.94
N ASP A 603 -21.39 3.69 18.09
CA ASP A 603 -21.85 2.33 18.32
C ASP A 603 -20.77 1.30 17.93
N ASN A 604 -20.29 0.56 18.93
CA ASN A 604 -19.31 -0.50 18.73
C ASN A 604 -19.93 -1.75 18.07
N SER A 605 -21.25 -1.94 18.16
CA SER A 605 -21.94 -3.08 17.53
C SER A 605 -22.11 -2.92 16.02
N MET A 606 -21.96 -1.70 15.49
CA MET A 606 -21.96 -1.40 14.06
C MET A 606 -20.55 -1.39 13.43
N GLN A 607 -19.49 -1.66 14.22
CA GLN A 607 -18.13 -1.61 13.69
C GLN A 607 -17.88 -2.75 12.70
N LEU A 608 -17.22 -2.41 11.60
CA LEU A 608 -16.79 -3.35 10.56
C LEU A 608 -15.28 -3.26 10.32
N HIS A 609 -14.76 -4.33 9.72
CA HIS A 609 -13.40 -4.46 9.23
C HIS A 609 -13.43 -5.07 7.82
N ASN A 610 -12.43 -4.75 6.99
CA ASN A 610 -12.35 -5.21 5.59
C ASN A 610 -13.54 -4.71 4.74
N ILE A 611 -13.78 -3.39 4.74
CA ILE A 611 -14.84 -2.71 3.99
C ILE A 611 -14.85 -3.15 2.53
N THR A 612 -13.68 -3.17 1.87
CA THR A 612 -13.49 -3.64 0.49
C THR A 612 -14.03 -5.06 0.29
N SER A 613 -13.71 -5.97 1.21
CA SER A 613 -14.19 -7.36 1.16
C SER A 613 -15.70 -7.44 1.39
N SER A 614 -16.26 -6.65 2.30
CA SER A 614 -17.70 -6.58 2.54
C SER A 614 -18.47 -6.04 1.32
N LEU A 615 -17.99 -4.97 0.69
CA LEU A 615 -18.57 -4.41 -0.53
C LEU A 615 -18.55 -5.43 -1.68
N LEU A 616 -17.40 -6.05 -1.93
CA LEU A 616 -17.24 -7.03 -3.01
C LEU A 616 -18.05 -8.32 -2.75
N ALA A 617 -18.16 -8.76 -1.48
CA ALA A 617 -19.00 -9.91 -1.11
C ALA A 617 -20.51 -9.64 -1.26
N ALA A 618 -20.95 -8.39 -1.05
CA ALA A 618 -22.32 -7.95 -1.34
C ALA A 618 -22.58 -7.72 -2.84
N GLY A 619 -21.54 -7.72 -3.68
CA GLY A 619 -21.61 -7.47 -5.12
C GLY A 619 -21.48 -6.00 -5.53
N GLU A 620 -21.25 -5.09 -4.57
CA GLU A 620 -21.18 -3.63 -4.74
C GLU A 620 -19.87 -3.14 -5.40
N THR A 621 -19.59 -3.71 -6.58
CA THR A 621 -18.36 -3.49 -7.34
C THR A 621 -18.30 -2.08 -7.91
N ASP A 622 -19.41 -1.55 -8.43
CA ASP A 622 -19.48 -0.19 -8.97
C ASP A 622 -19.25 0.86 -7.87
N LEU A 623 -19.79 0.61 -6.67
CA LEU A 623 -19.58 1.45 -5.49
C LEU A 623 -18.09 1.44 -5.07
N TYR A 624 -17.49 0.26 -4.96
CA TYR A 624 -16.06 0.11 -4.66
C TYR A 624 -15.17 0.81 -5.70
N GLN A 625 -15.48 0.71 -7.00
CA GLN A 625 -14.71 1.38 -8.06
C GLN A 625 -14.86 2.92 -7.99
N ALA A 626 -16.04 3.42 -7.68
CA ALA A 626 -16.27 4.85 -7.46
C ALA A 626 -15.48 5.36 -6.24
N MET A 627 -15.55 4.66 -5.10
CA MET A 627 -14.75 4.97 -3.91
C MET A 627 -13.26 4.94 -4.21
N SER A 628 -12.79 3.90 -4.92
CA SER A 628 -11.39 3.74 -5.35
C SER A 628 -10.88 4.84 -6.28
N THR A 629 -11.78 5.60 -6.91
CA THR A 629 -11.43 6.71 -7.82
C THR A 629 -11.40 8.06 -7.10
N VAL A 630 -12.38 8.34 -6.23
CA VAL A 630 -12.57 9.69 -5.64
C VAL A 630 -12.28 9.77 -4.15
N TRP A 631 -12.49 8.70 -3.39
CA TRP A 631 -12.37 8.68 -1.92
C TRP A 631 -11.00 8.14 -1.51
N LEU A 632 -9.96 8.87 -1.91
CA LEU A 632 -8.56 8.47 -1.72
C LEU A 632 -8.03 8.91 -0.36
N ASP A 633 -7.33 8.00 0.34
CA ASP A 633 -6.57 8.36 1.52
C ASP A 633 -5.28 9.14 1.15
N ASN A 634 -4.81 10.02 2.04
CA ASN A 634 -3.66 10.89 1.79
C ASN A 634 -2.36 10.51 2.51
N ARG A 635 -2.30 9.39 3.26
CA ARG A 635 -1.12 8.97 4.05
C ARG A 635 -0.83 7.46 4.05
N GLY A 636 -1.74 6.62 3.58
CA GLY A 636 -1.70 5.16 3.67
C GLY A 636 -2.61 4.47 2.64
N HIS A 637 -3.55 3.65 3.11
CA HIS A 637 -4.41 2.81 2.26
C HIS A 637 -5.89 3.17 2.41
N ASN A 638 -6.59 3.27 1.27
CA ASN A 638 -8.02 3.57 1.19
C ASN A 638 -8.88 2.69 2.12
N GLU A 639 -8.60 1.38 2.22
CA GLU A 639 -9.34 0.44 3.09
C GLU A 639 -9.35 0.92 4.55
N HIS A 640 -8.19 1.25 5.13
CA HIS A 640 -8.11 1.73 6.50
C HIS A 640 -8.84 3.07 6.69
N PHE A 641 -8.84 3.93 5.67
CA PHE A 641 -9.53 5.22 5.70
C PHE A 641 -11.06 5.05 5.62
N TRP A 642 -11.58 4.21 4.73
CA TRP A 642 -13.01 3.89 4.65
C TRP A 642 -13.50 3.21 5.93
N GLN A 643 -12.71 2.25 6.47
CA GLN A 643 -13.00 1.61 7.76
C GLN A 643 -13.03 2.62 8.91
N HIS A 644 -12.13 3.62 8.90
CA HIS A 644 -12.13 4.72 9.87
C HIS A 644 -13.39 5.58 9.73
N GLU A 645 -13.72 6.06 8.53
CA GLU A 645 -14.87 6.94 8.30
C GLU A 645 -16.21 6.23 8.58
N TRP A 646 -16.35 4.93 8.29
CA TRP A 646 -17.51 4.14 8.70
C TRP A 646 -17.59 4.00 10.24
N ASN A 647 -16.54 3.45 10.87
CA ASN A 647 -16.57 3.14 12.31
C ASN A 647 -16.68 4.41 13.18
N LYS A 648 -16.16 5.55 12.70
CA LYS A 648 -16.15 6.84 13.39
C LYS A 648 -17.40 7.67 13.14
N HIS A 649 -17.89 7.77 11.89
CA HIS A 649 -18.96 8.68 11.50
C HIS A 649 -20.24 7.96 11.05
N GLY A 650 -20.12 6.88 10.27
CA GLY A 650 -21.25 6.04 9.86
C GLY A 650 -22.03 5.48 11.07
N SER A 651 -21.30 4.92 12.04
CA SER A 651 -21.87 4.37 13.30
C SER A 651 -22.65 5.38 14.17
N CYS A 652 -22.55 6.68 13.86
CA CYS A 652 -23.23 7.76 14.59
C CYS A 652 -24.58 8.19 13.99
N TYR A 653 -24.94 7.72 12.79
CA TYR A 653 -26.27 7.99 12.23
C TYR A 653 -27.30 7.01 12.80
N SER A 654 -28.12 7.47 13.75
CA SER A 654 -29.15 6.63 14.38
C SER A 654 -30.16 6.02 13.38
N THR A 655 -30.35 6.64 12.22
CA THR A 655 -31.24 6.16 11.16
C THR A 655 -30.62 5.10 10.26
N LEU A 656 -29.31 4.81 10.39
CA LEU A 656 -28.66 3.68 9.73
C LEU A 656 -28.72 2.40 10.58
N LYS A 657 -29.29 2.43 11.80
CA LYS A 657 -29.39 1.21 12.60
C LYS A 657 -30.37 0.23 11.94
N PRO A 658 -30.10 -1.09 11.93
CA PRO A 658 -30.97 -2.08 11.29
C PRO A 658 -32.43 -1.98 11.73
N ALA A 659 -32.67 -1.85 13.04
CA ALA A 659 -33.99 -1.63 13.64
C ALA A 659 -34.68 -0.28 13.29
N CYS A 660 -34.11 0.52 12.38
CA CYS A 660 -34.67 1.74 11.82
C CYS A 660 -34.75 1.72 10.27
N GLN A 661 -34.25 0.66 9.62
CA GLN A 661 -34.41 0.42 8.19
C GLN A 661 -35.73 -0.34 7.94
N ALA A 662 -36.35 -0.11 6.79
CA ALA A 662 -37.71 -0.61 6.52
C ALA A 662 -37.75 -2.10 6.09
N ASP A 663 -36.67 -2.60 5.50
CA ASP A 663 -36.59 -3.90 4.82
C ASP A 663 -35.40 -4.74 5.35
N SER A 664 -35.14 -4.70 6.67
CA SER A 664 -34.09 -5.51 7.31
C SER A 664 -34.38 -7.01 7.15
N SER A 665 -33.63 -7.68 6.27
CA SER A 665 -33.78 -9.12 6.03
C SER A 665 -33.31 -9.95 7.22
N GLU A 666 -33.89 -11.14 7.43
CA GLU A 666 -33.48 -12.08 8.49
C GLU A 666 -32.12 -12.77 8.22
N SER A 667 -31.28 -12.24 7.31
CA SER A 667 -29.89 -12.71 7.13
C SER A 667 -28.90 -11.83 7.90
N GLY A 668 -27.87 -12.45 8.48
CA GLY A 668 -26.92 -11.81 9.40
C GLY A 668 -25.92 -10.81 8.79
N SER A 669 -26.32 -10.05 7.77
CA SER A 669 -25.51 -9.05 7.06
C SER A 669 -25.77 -7.60 7.49
N GLU A 670 -26.73 -7.33 8.38
CA GLU A 670 -27.34 -5.99 8.57
C GLU A 670 -26.37 -4.79 8.68
N ASN A 671 -25.21 -4.97 9.32
CA ASN A 671 -24.17 -3.93 9.41
C ASN A 671 -23.51 -3.61 8.06
N VAL A 672 -23.33 -4.61 7.18
CA VAL A 672 -22.76 -4.46 5.85
C VAL A 672 -23.72 -3.69 4.94
N ASP A 673 -25.01 -4.03 4.99
CA ASP A 673 -26.04 -3.36 4.19
C ASP A 673 -26.17 -1.87 4.57
N THR A 674 -26.10 -1.56 5.86
CA THR A 674 -26.16 -0.18 6.38
C THR A 674 -24.86 0.62 6.14
N MET A 675 -23.73 -0.08 5.92
CA MET A 675 -22.45 0.48 5.49
C MET A 675 -22.43 0.79 3.98
N ILE A 676 -23.02 -0.08 3.16
CA ILE A 676 -23.25 0.15 1.72
C ILE A 676 -24.12 1.38 1.51
N ASP A 677 -25.21 1.49 2.26
CA ASP A 677 -26.11 2.67 2.27
C ASP A 677 -25.36 3.98 2.57
N TYR A 678 -24.47 3.96 3.57
CA TYR A 678 -23.66 5.10 3.95
C TYR A 678 -22.73 5.55 2.83
N PHE A 679 -21.89 4.65 2.29
CA PHE A 679 -20.95 5.01 1.24
C PHE A 679 -21.65 5.42 -0.06
N SER A 680 -22.74 4.73 -0.43
CA SER A 680 -23.58 5.06 -1.59
C SER A 680 -24.17 6.47 -1.48
N ARG A 681 -24.69 6.82 -0.30
CA ARG A 681 -25.28 8.15 -0.07
C ARG A 681 -24.26 9.27 -0.20
N ILE A 682 -23.03 9.04 0.26
CA ILE A 682 -21.97 10.06 0.24
C ILE A 682 -21.47 10.26 -1.19
N LEU A 683 -21.20 9.19 -1.93
CA LEU A 683 -20.82 9.31 -3.35
C LEU A 683 -21.92 9.96 -4.20
N ASN A 684 -23.20 9.68 -3.93
CA ASN A 684 -24.31 10.38 -4.57
C ASN A 684 -24.30 11.89 -4.28
N THR A 685 -23.95 12.28 -3.06
CA THR A 685 -23.88 13.68 -2.64
C THR A 685 -22.67 14.38 -3.29
N TYR A 686 -21.48 13.79 -3.21
CA TYR A 686 -20.24 14.28 -3.82
C TYR A 686 -20.40 14.54 -5.32
N ASN A 687 -21.01 13.60 -6.05
CA ASN A 687 -21.25 13.72 -7.50
C ASN A 687 -22.19 14.86 -7.90
N ARG A 688 -22.87 15.51 -6.94
CA ARG A 688 -23.70 16.72 -7.17
C ARG A 688 -22.93 18.03 -6.95
N PHE A 689 -21.72 17.98 -6.40
CA PHE A 689 -20.91 19.15 -6.06
C PHE A 689 -19.48 19.09 -6.65
N PRO A 690 -19.34 19.03 -8.00
CA PRO A 690 -18.06 18.98 -8.69
C PRO A 690 -17.23 20.26 -8.48
N THR A 691 -16.49 20.27 -7.39
CA THR A 691 -15.79 21.46 -6.85
C THR A 691 -14.73 21.99 -7.81
N TYR A 692 -14.11 21.12 -8.63
CA TYR A 692 -13.20 21.55 -9.70
C TYR A 692 -13.96 22.38 -10.75
N GLU A 693 -15.09 21.88 -11.26
CA GLU A 693 -15.86 22.56 -12.29
C GLU A 693 -16.38 23.92 -11.80
N PHE A 694 -16.85 24.00 -10.55
CA PHE A 694 -17.33 25.25 -9.97
C PHE A 694 -16.25 26.35 -9.94
N LEU A 695 -14.99 25.97 -9.66
CA LEU A 695 -13.84 26.87 -9.67
C LEU A 695 -13.34 27.17 -11.10
N ALA A 696 -13.21 26.14 -11.93
CA ALA A 696 -12.72 26.25 -13.30
C ALA A 696 -13.65 27.10 -14.19
N ASN A 697 -14.97 27.01 -14.00
CA ASN A 697 -15.96 27.88 -14.65
C ASN A 697 -15.81 29.37 -14.29
N ARG A 698 -15.03 29.70 -13.25
CA ARG A 698 -14.65 31.07 -12.87
C ARG A 698 -13.16 31.38 -13.10
N GLY A 699 -12.44 30.54 -13.85
CA GLY A 699 -11.02 30.72 -14.15
C GLY A 699 -10.08 30.40 -12.97
N ILE A 700 -10.62 29.78 -11.92
CA ILE A 700 -9.86 29.35 -10.74
C ILE A 700 -9.44 27.90 -10.97
N THR A 701 -8.20 27.71 -11.40
CA THR A 701 -7.61 26.40 -11.73
C THR A 701 -6.31 26.20 -10.96
N PRO A 702 -5.82 24.96 -10.78
CA PRO A 702 -4.59 24.73 -10.04
C PRO A 702 -3.39 25.47 -10.65
N SER A 703 -2.63 26.21 -9.83
CA SER A 703 -1.44 26.96 -10.23
C SER A 703 -0.41 27.05 -9.10
N SER A 704 0.87 26.80 -9.43
CA SER A 704 2.01 26.94 -8.51
C SER A 704 2.63 28.34 -8.51
N THR A 705 2.17 29.25 -9.38
CA THR A 705 2.74 30.59 -9.58
C THR A 705 1.74 31.72 -9.43
N HIS A 706 0.45 31.41 -9.23
CA HIS A 706 -0.63 32.39 -9.10
C HIS A 706 -1.41 32.15 -7.81
N THR A 707 -1.69 33.22 -7.07
CA THR A 707 -2.57 33.23 -5.90
C THR A 707 -3.94 33.78 -6.26
N TYR A 708 -4.98 33.15 -5.73
CA TYR A 708 -6.36 33.60 -5.80
C TYR A 708 -6.76 34.25 -4.48
N LYS A 709 -7.72 35.17 -4.49
CA LYS A 709 -8.31 35.64 -3.23
C LYS A 709 -9.28 34.60 -2.71
N LEU A 710 -9.25 34.38 -1.40
CA LEU A 710 -10.21 33.52 -0.70
C LEU A 710 -11.66 33.95 -0.98
N ALA A 711 -11.91 35.25 -1.09
CA ALA A 711 -13.21 35.81 -1.43
C ALA A 711 -13.71 35.37 -2.83
N ASP A 712 -12.83 35.26 -3.82
CA ASP A 712 -13.18 34.89 -5.19
C ASP A 712 -13.50 33.39 -5.27
N ILE A 713 -12.71 32.55 -4.57
CA ILE A 713 -12.98 31.11 -4.38
C ILE A 713 -14.34 30.91 -3.72
N LYS A 714 -14.59 31.58 -2.58
CA LYS A 714 -15.85 31.44 -1.84
C LYS A 714 -17.05 32.01 -2.59
N HIS A 715 -16.86 33.03 -3.43
CA HIS A 715 -17.91 33.54 -4.32
C HIS A 715 -18.25 32.55 -5.44
N ALA A 716 -17.25 31.96 -6.11
CA ALA A 716 -17.47 30.94 -7.14
C ALA A 716 -18.23 29.72 -6.59
N LEU A 717 -17.80 29.20 -5.44
CA LEU A 717 -18.47 28.08 -4.78
C LEU A 717 -19.86 28.44 -4.24
N LYS A 718 -20.05 29.67 -3.71
CA LYS A 718 -21.36 30.14 -3.24
C LYS A 718 -22.38 30.27 -4.37
N GLU A 719 -21.97 30.64 -5.58
CA GLU A 719 -22.91 30.72 -6.70
C GLU A 719 -23.40 29.34 -7.15
N ALA A 720 -22.56 28.31 -7.05
CA ALA A 720 -22.93 26.93 -7.38
C ALA A 720 -23.70 26.22 -6.25
N PHE A 721 -23.34 26.44 -4.98
CA PHE A 721 -23.93 25.77 -3.80
C PHE A 721 -25.10 26.55 -3.17
N GLY A 722 -25.26 27.84 -3.49
CA GLY A 722 -26.18 28.77 -2.84
C GLY A 722 -25.63 29.41 -1.55
N TYR A 723 -24.79 28.69 -0.81
CA TYR A 723 -24.14 29.14 0.43
C TYR A 723 -22.61 29.12 0.32
N ALA A 724 -21.92 29.91 1.14
CA ALA A 724 -20.46 29.86 1.18
C ALA A 724 -20.01 28.62 1.98
N PRO A 725 -19.22 27.70 1.39
CA PRO A 725 -18.62 26.60 2.15
C PRO A 725 -17.50 27.09 3.07
N THR A 726 -17.15 26.28 4.06
CA THR A 726 -15.91 26.47 4.84
C THR A 726 -14.71 26.16 3.95
N ILE A 727 -13.66 26.97 3.99
CA ILE A 727 -12.39 26.66 3.32
C ILE A 727 -11.30 26.42 4.37
N LYS A 728 -10.62 25.27 4.29
CA LYS A 728 -9.42 25.00 5.09
C LYS A 728 -8.17 25.18 4.25
N CYS A 729 -7.16 25.79 4.86
CA CYS A 729 -5.86 26.01 4.27
C CYS A 729 -4.71 25.52 5.15
N ASP A 730 -3.69 25.03 4.45
CA ASP A 730 -2.43 24.50 4.95
C ASP A 730 -1.31 25.55 4.88
N GLY A 731 -0.11 25.19 5.36
CA GLY A 731 1.13 25.95 5.09
C GLY A 731 1.21 27.33 5.77
N GLY A 732 0.52 27.51 6.90
CA GLY A 732 0.30 28.83 7.51
C GLY A 732 -0.95 29.55 6.99
N GLY A 733 -1.86 28.81 6.36
CA GLY A 733 -3.15 29.31 5.85
C GLY A 733 -3.10 29.84 4.42
N ASN A 734 -2.01 29.65 3.67
CA ASN A 734 -1.84 30.20 2.32
C ASN A 734 -1.99 29.18 1.17
N LYS A 735 -2.36 27.93 1.46
CA LYS A 735 -2.60 26.87 0.45
C LYS A 735 -3.94 26.20 0.70
N VAL A 736 -4.84 26.18 -0.26
CA VAL A 736 -6.15 25.54 -0.08
C VAL A 736 -6.00 24.02 0.04
N HIS A 737 -6.53 23.43 1.12
CA HIS A 737 -6.49 22.00 1.42
C HIS A 737 -7.87 21.35 1.40
N GLU A 738 -8.94 22.05 1.83
CA GLU A 738 -10.28 21.45 1.96
C GLU A 738 -11.39 22.46 1.70
N VAL A 739 -12.51 21.97 1.18
CA VAL A 739 -13.78 22.68 1.00
C VAL A 739 -14.87 21.87 1.71
N TRP A 740 -15.56 22.47 2.68
CA TRP A 740 -16.59 21.80 3.46
C TRP A 740 -17.97 22.39 3.14
N TYR A 741 -18.87 21.55 2.61
CA TYR A 741 -20.25 21.88 2.28
C TYR A 741 -21.15 21.48 3.45
N SER A 742 -21.69 22.46 4.17
CA SER A 742 -22.59 22.22 5.31
C SER A 742 -24.05 22.05 4.84
N PHE A 743 -24.77 21.11 5.46
CA PHE A 743 -26.17 20.80 5.18
C PHE A 743 -27.03 20.77 6.45
N ASN A 744 -28.35 20.78 6.28
CA ASN A 744 -29.32 20.21 7.22
C ASN A 744 -29.85 18.90 6.60
N LEU A 745 -29.97 17.83 7.39
CA LEU A 745 -30.58 16.58 6.97
C LEU A 745 -32.05 16.53 7.42
N GLU A 746 -32.97 16.47 6.46
CA GLU A 746 -34.41 16.27 6.69
C GLU A 746 -34.79 14.82 6.37
N GLY A 747 -35.01 14.01 7.41
CA GLY A 747 -35.35 12.58 7.32
C GLY A 747 -34.16 11.64 7.58
N PRO A 748 -34.27 10.35 7.23
CA PRO A 748 -33.17 9.38 7.33
C PRO A 748 -31.99 9.75 6.44
N LEU A 749 -30.77 9.32 6.77
CA LEU A 749 -29.60 9.63 5.93
C LEU A 749 -29.75 9.13 4.49
N VAL A 750 -30.24 7.90 4.31
CA VAL A 750 -30.33 7.21 3.02
C VAL A 750 -31.35 7.87 2.09
N SER A 751 -32.58 8.07 2.58
CA SER A 751 -33.74 8.50 1.79
C SER A 751 -34.17 9.96 2.02
N GLY A 752 -33.65 10.62 3.06
CA GLY A 752 -33.96 12.01 3.40
C GLY A 752 -33.24 13.04 2.52
N THR A 753 -33.56 14.31 2.71
CA THR A 753 -33.02 15.42 1.89
C THR A 753 -31.88 16.14 2.61
N LEU A 754 -30.73 16.28 1.95
CA LEU A 754 -29.67 17.19 2.38
C LEU A 754 -29.94 18.57 1.78
N LEU A 755 -30.26 19.53 2.65
CA LEU A 755 -30.56 20.92 2.34
C LEU A 755 -29.31 21.78 2.57
N PRO A 756 -28.71 22.41 1.53
CA PRO A 756 -27.56 23.31 1.70
C PRO A 756 -27.80 24.40 2.74
N ARG A 757 -26.77 24.74 3.52
CA ARG A 757 -26.82 25.83 4.52
C ARG A 757 -25.51 26.61 4.61
N GLU A 758 -25.55 27.70 5.36
CA GLU A 758 -24.37 28.49 5.71
C GLU A 758 -23.42 27.73 6.64
N GLN A 759 -22.11 27.99 6.47
CA GLN A 759 -21.02 27.28 7.14
C GLN A 759 -21.14 27.28 8.67
N VAL A 760 -20.83 26.14 9.30
CA VAL A 760 -20.70 26.03 10.77
C VAL A 760 -19.29 26.42 11.25
N SER A 761 -18.29 26.03 10.48
CA SER A 761 -16.89 26.20 10.83
C SER A 761 -16.32 27.51 10.29
N ALA A 762 -15.36 28.09 11.01
CA ALA A 762 -14.52 29.17 10.48
C ALA A 762 -13.53 28.64 9.43
N ASP A 763 -13.17 29.49 8.47
CA ASP A 763 -12.08 29.22 7.52
C ASP A 763 -10.72 29.23 8.24
N SER A 764 -9.72 28.51 7.74
CA SER A 764 -8.32 28.60 8.23
C SER A 764 -7.36 29.29 7.24
N CYS A 765 -7.92 30.13 6.36
CA CYS A 765 -7.23 30.68 5.20
C CYS A 765 -6.85 32.17 5.34
N SER A 766 -5.73 32.54 4.73
CA SER A 766 -5.30 33.91 4.47
C SER A 766 -6.16 34.57 3.38
N GLN A 767 -6.02 35.89 3.19
CA GLN A 767 -6.75 36.61 2.14
C GLN A 767 -6.36 36.16 0.72
N ASP A 768 -5.07 35.97 0.47
CA ASP A 768 -4.52 35.41 -0.77
C ASP A 768 -4.04 33.98 -0.52
N VAL A 769 -4.42 33.05 -1.41
CA VAL A 769 -4.16 31.61 -1.27
C VAL A 769 -3.75 30.98 -2.59
N TYR A 770 -2.86 29.98 -2.54
CA TYR A 770 -2.57 29.09 -3.65
C TYR A 770 -3.58 27.94 -3.70
N TYR A 771 -4.19 27.74 -4.87
CA TYR A 771 -4.80 26.47 -5.25
C TYR A 771 -3.74 25.71 -6.06
N LEU A 772 -3.07 24.72 -5.45
CA LEU A 772 -1.89 24.10 -6.05
C LEU A 772 -2.24 22.91 -6.97
N PRO A 773 -1.50 22.68 -8.09
CA PRO A 773 -1.60 21.46 -8.90
C PRO A 773 -1.21 20.23 -8.10
N LYS A 774 -1.78 19.07 -8.44
CA LYS A 774 -1.50 17.80 -7.76
C LYS A 774 -0.11 17.27 -8.12
N HIS A 775 0.32 17.45 -9.36
CA HIS A 775 1.67 17.13 -9.80
C HIS A 775 2.45 18.40 -10.15
N GLN A 776 3.53 18.67 -9.43
CA GLN A 776 4.46 19.72 -9.84
C GLN A 776 5.22 19.31 -11.10
N SER A 777 4.91 19.97 -12.22
CA SER A 777 5.78 19.91 -13.41
C SER A 777 7.20 20.39 -13.03
N ARG A 778 8.19 19.49 -13.11
CA ARG A 778 9.61 19.82 -12.93
C ARG A 778 10.11 20.65 -14.11
N ASN A 779 9.76 21.94 -14.12
CA ASN A 779 10.18 22.87 -15.14
C ASN A 779 11.71 23.00 -15.16
N LYS A 780 12.29 22.80 -16.35
CA LYS A 780 13.74 22.85 -16.58
C LYS A 780 14.24 24.29 -16.52
N HIS A 781 14.63 24.75 -15.33
CA HIS A 781 15.38 25.99 -15.20
C HIS A 781 16.85 25.75 -14.86
N SER A 782 17.67 26.57 -15.50
CA SER A 782 19.12 26.55 -15.55
C SER A 782 19.81 26.40 -14.19
N ALA A 783 20.86 25.58 -14.15
CA ALA A 783 21.84 25.64 -13.08
C ALA A 783 22.56 26.99 -13.09
N SER A 784 22.54 27.68 -11.95
CA SER A 784 23.40 28.82 -11.62
C SER A 784 23.83 28.67 -10.17
N ALA A 785 25.10 28.33 -9.94
CA ALA A 785 25.63 28.11 -8.60
C ALA A 785 26.01 29.42 -7.91
N ILE A 786 25.92 29.46 -6.57
CA ILE A 786 26.81 30.20 -5.66
C ILE A 786 26.65 29.63 -4.23
N PRO A 787 27.69 29.67 -3.36
CA PRO A 787 27.87 28.63 -2.34
C PRO A 787 27.39 28.98 -0.93
N TRP A 788 27.49 27.96 -0.06
CA TRP A 788 27.18 27.94 1.36
C TRP A 788 27.90 29.01 2.20
N VAL A 789 27.18 29.46 3.24
CA VAL A 789 27.69 29.63 4.61
C VAL A 789 27.00 28.57 5.46
#